data_AF-A0A970LLF6-F1
#
_entry.id   AF-A0A970LLF6-F1
#
_cell.length_a   1.000
_cell.length_b   1.000
_cell.length_c   1.000
_cell.angle_alpha   90.00
_cell.angle_beta   90.00
_cell.angle_gamma   90.00
#
_symmetry.space_group_name_H-M   'P 1'
#
loop_
_entity.id
_entity.type
_entity.pdbx_description
1 polymer ?
#
loop_
_entity_poly.entity_id
_entity_poly.type
_entity_poly.pdbx_seq_one_letter_code
_entity_poly.pdbx_strand_id
1 'polypeptide(L)'
;MSEVMISKKYLKVYLLDATLEFDAEYIYLPLPNEEHYIGQLVEVPFGRGNSLRRAIITDQTDHSEFKNVKEITKIIIKSPIYLSDQISLAKEMKRRYFCSVGQALKTISPPTVFEVGKKTARACKLIDPQEAKDLLAGEGFTSLQQQRVVEMLLQVDSALAQEITQACQVSDSVLKTLERKNILEIFTEKVEREVENNLVWSEPEVEHLNLEQEKAIQGILQLAKQKPVSSNKSSSDSEQEYLLRESLLFGITGSGKTEVYLRIAQDIINQRRTVIILVPEISLTPLMISRFTNKFADKIAVLHSRLTVTQRFEQWQKILNQEKQIVVGARSAIFAPLKNIGLIVIDEEQETSYRSETTPRYVAHDIARIRAIQHDSLLILGSATPSVETFHRTEIGKSRLFKLTQRAKQAPLPKVHFCAMNQEHARPDFDGVFSRKLLTNLQNTFDKGGQAMLFINRRGFAAILQCNSCGYVVKCPNCEVAMTRHTNQHNRRAKRLICHYCGLIKPVMTTCPVCQSEQMDSSGLGTQMVEDAFYKHFPDYRALRMDFDTTVGLNAHQEILTAFGEGEADCLIGTQMIAKGHDFPNVQTVGILAVDSLLNTGTYKSEERAFQLLTQAAGRSGRSDIQGNVFLQGYGLDNHVIKSAAEQDYLKFYKAQLEFRKRAEFPPFGQIGIIMIQGLVERTVRNEATNLFISLQKAMQNDVEYFKGVTLYTPAPAPIARLRKRYRYRLIIKSPKVLQIAQMFYFISRRKKPSGVGISLDINPEHML
;
A
#
# COMPACT_ATOMS: atom_id res chain seq x y z
N MET A 1 -14.62 25.36 -17.43
CA MET A 1 -15.20 24.87 -18.69
C MET A 1 -16.48 24.12 -18.38
N SER A 2 -17.50 24.49 -19.15
CA SER A 2 -18.80 23.85 -19.33
C SER A 2 -18.67 22.35 -19.60
N GLU A 3 -19.62 21.58 -19.08
CA GLU A 3 -19.79 20.17 -19.47
C GLU A 3 -19.85 20.10 -20.99
N VAL A 4 -19.03 19.25 -21.61
CA VAL A 4 -19.00 19.12 -23.08
C VAL A 4 -20.26 18.35 -23.48
N MET A 5 -21.33 19.09 -23.70
CA MET A 5 -22.58 18.57 -24.26
C MET A 5 -22.29 18.01 -25.65
N ILE A 6 -22.79 16.80 -25.90
CA ILE A 6 -22.51 16.09 -27.15
C ILE A 6 -23.39 16.65 -28.26
N SER A 7 -22.77 16.96 -29.40
CA SER A 7 -23.43 17.51 -30.59
C SER A 7 -23.25 16.64 -31.84
N LYS A 8 -22.51 15.53 -31.73
CA LYS A 8 -22.14 14.66 -32.84
C LYS A 8 -23.07 13.47 -33.00
N LYS A 9 -23.05 12.88 -34.20
CA LYS A 9 -23.97 11.81 -34.61
C LYS A 9 -23.80 10.49 -33.83
N TYR A 10 -22.58 10.19 -33.38
CA TYR A 10 -22.28 8.94 -32.68
C TYR A 10 -21.48 9.15 -31.39
N LEU A 11 -21.68 8.23 -30.46
CA LEU A 11 -21.03 8.16 -29.16
C LEU A 11 -20.02 7.03 -29.12
N LYS A 12 -18.86 7.30 -28.55
CA LYS A 12 -17.85 6.28 -28.28
C LYS A 12 -17.89 5.87 -26.82
N VAL A 13 -17.90 4.57 -26.57
CA VAL A 13 -18.02 4.02 -25.23
C VAL A 13 -16.97 2.94 -24.95
N TYR A 14 -16.56 2.83 -23.69
CA TYR A 14 -15.81 1.70 -23.17
C TYR A 14 -16.67 0.88 -22.22
N LEU A 15 -16.64 -0.44 -22.39
CA LEU A 15 -17.31 -1.37 -21.49
C LEU A 15 -16.52 -1.48 -20.17
N LEU A 16 -17.23 -1.37 -19.04
CA LEU A 16 -16.60 -1.43 -17.71
C LEU A 16 -16.10 -2.83 -17.33
N ASP A 17 -16.77 -3.87 -17.83
CA ASP A 17 -16.52 -5.29 -17.52
C ASP A 17 -15.92 -6.07 -18.70
N ALA A 18 -15.31 -5.37 -19.66
CA ALA A 18 -14.61 -6.04 -20.76
C ALA A 18 -13.35 -6.78 -20.27
N THR A 19 -13.18 -8.01 -20.76
CA THR A 19 -11.88 -8.69 -20.73
C THR A 19 -10.91 -7.98 -21.68
N LEU A 20 -9.60 -8.20 -21.53
CA LEU A 20 -8.59 -7.58 -22.39
C LEU A 20 -8.81 -7.85 -23.89
N GLU A 21 -9.44 -8.97 -24.25
CA GLU A 21 -9.80 -9.31 -25.63
C GLU A 21 -10.87 -8.39 -26.22
N PHE A 22 -11.80 -7.91 -25.38
CA PHE A 22 -12.90 -7.02 -25.77
C PHE A 22 -12.69 -5.57 -25.27
N ASP A 23 -11.47 -5.23 -24.85
CA ASP A 23 -11.15 -3.90 -24.34
C ASP A 23 -10.83 -2.91 -25.48
N ALA A 24 -11.88 -2.54 -26.20
CA ALA A 24 -11.85 -1.60 -27.32
C ALA A 24 -12.86 -0.46 -27.11
N GLU A 25 -12.68 0.60 -27.89
CA GLU A 25 -13.65 1.69 -28.00
C GLU A 25 -14.75 1.26 -28.97
N TYR A 26 -16.01 1.33 -28.54
CA TYR A 26 -17.17 0.92 -29.35
C TYR A 26 -18.05 2.12 -29.70
N ILE A 27 -18.63 2.11 -30.89
CA ILE A 27 -19.47 3.20 -31.39
C ILE A 27 -20.95 2.84 -31.21
N TYR A 28 -21.75 3.77 -30.68
CA TYR A 28 -23.19 3.65 -30.46
C TYR A 28 -23.92 4.92 -30.92
N LEU A 29 -25.22 4.81 -31.22
CA LEU A 29 -26.10 5.95 -31.43
C LEU A 29 -26.56 6.52 -30.07
N PRO A 30 -26.69 7.86 -29.94
CA PRO A 30 -27.28 8.49 -28.76
C PRO A 30 -28.76 8.11 -28.61
N LEU A 31 -29.25 8.18 -27.37
CA LEU A 31 -30.68 8.05 -27.08
C LEU A 31 -31.42 9.29 -27.61
N PRO A 32 -32.54 9.13 -28.35
CA PRO A 32 -33.36 10.24 -28.79
C PRO A 32 -33.85 11.09 -27.61
N ASN A 33 -33.83 12.42 -27.78
CA ASN A 33 -34.37 13.40 -26.82
C ASN A 33 -33.72 13.41 -25.43
N GLU A 34 -32.55 12.80 -25.25
CA GLU A 34 -31.76 12.90 -24.02
C GLU A 34 -30.41 13.58 -24.30
N GLU A 35 -29.94 14.35 -23.33
CA GLU A 35 -28.62 14.98 -23.41
C GLU A 35 -27.53 14.02 -22.93
N HIS A 36 -26.45 13.94 -23.70
CA HIS A 36 -25.30 13.12 -23.39
C HIS A 36 -24.06 13.96 -23.12
N TYR A 37 -23.24 13.48 -22.20
CA TYR A 37 -22.02 14.11 -21.74
C TYR A 37 -20.90 13.06 -21.63
N ILE A 38 -19.67 13.47 -21.97
CA ILE A 38 -18.48 12.63 -21.77
C ILE A 38 -18.32 12.32 -20.28
N GLY A 39 -18.04 11.06 -19.95
CA GLY A 39 -17.89 10.57 -18.57
C GLY A 39 -19.18 10.07 -17.94
N GLN A 40 -20.31 10.07 -18.65
CA GLN A 40 -21.57 9.49 -18.17
C GLN A 40 -21.56 7.96 -18.16
N LEU A 41 -22.31 7.39 -17.22
CA LEU A 41 -22.57 5.96 -17.10
C LEU A 41 -23.83 5.56 -17.85
N VAL A 42 -23.70 4.66 -18.81
CA VAL A 42 -24.77 4.18 -19.68
C VAL A 42 -24.84 2.66 -19.72
N GLU A 43 -25.98 2.14 -20.18
CA GLU A 43 -26.19 0.73 -20.48
C GLU A 43 -26.32 0.52 -21.99
N VAL A 44 -25.55 -0.41 -22.53
CA VAL A 44 -25.47 -0.68 -23.97
C VAL A 44 -25.62 -2.18 -24.28
N PRO A 45 -26.24 -2.54 -25.42
CA PRO A 45 -26.33 -3.93 -25.86
C PRO A 45 -25.00 -4.37 -26.50
N PHE A 46 -24.44 -5.49 -26.04
CA PHE A 46 -23.15 -5.99 -26.52
C PHE A 46 -23.22 -7.44 -27.03
N GLY A 47 -22.41 -7.74 -28.07
CA GLY A 47 -22.32 -9.06 -28.69
C GLY A 47 -23.54 -9.45 -29.55
N ARG A 48 -23.55 -10.70 -30.03
CA ARG A 48 -24.66 -11.24 -30.85
C ARG A 48 -25.95 -11.45 -30.06
N GLY A 49 -25.84 -11.76 -28.78
CA GLY A 49 -27.00 -11.96 -27.89
C GLY A 49 -27.57 -10.69 -27.27
N ASN A 50 -27.09 -9.50 -27.66
CA ASN A 50 -27.53 -8.20 -27.11
C ASN A 50 -27.54 -8.13 -25.58
N SER A 51 -26.60 -8.79 -24.91
CA SER A 51 -26.53 -8.73 -23.45
C SER A 51 -26.23 -7.30 -23.02
N LEU A 52 -27.05 -6.76 -22.11
CA LEU A 52 -26.84 -5.42 -21.58
C LEU A 52 -25.56 -5.36 -20.76
N ARG A 53 -24.75 -4.33 -21.01
CA ARG A 53 -23.48 -4.08 -20.35
C ARG A 53 -23.38 -2.62 -19.96
N ARG A 54 -22.75 -2.37 -18.81
CA ARG A 54 -22.44 -1.01 -18.36
C ARG A 54 -21.24 -0.48 -19.12
N ALA A 55 -21.33 0.76 -19.58
CA ALA A 55 -20.31 1.44 -20.33
C ALA A 55 -20.19 2.91 -19.93
N ILE A 56 -19.02 3.51 -20.19
CA ILE A 56 -18.78 4.93 -20.01
C ILE A 56 -18.67 5.59 -21.37
N ILE A 57 -19.36 6.71 -21.58
CA ILE A 57 -19.17 7.56 -22.76
C ILE A 57 -17.80 8.23 -22.65
N THR A 58 -16.90 7.97 -23.60
CA THR A 58 -15.52 8.48 -23.54
C THR A 58 -15.23 9.56 -24.56
N ASP A 59 -15.96 9.60 -25.67
CA ASP A 59 -15.74 10.55 -26.76
C ASP A 59 -16.97 10.58 -27.68
N GLN A 60 -16.97 11.48 -28.66
CA GLN A 60 -18.03 11.62 -29.67
C GLN A 60 -17.45 11.76 -31.09
N THR A 61 -18.15 11.23 -32.10
CA THR A 61 -17.68 11.20 -33.49
C THR A 61 -18.83 11.35 -34.49
N ASP A 62 -18.55 11.95 -35.65
CA ASP A 62 -19.52 12.03 -36.77
C ASP A 62 -19.36 10.87 -37.76
N HIS A 63 -18.28 10.12 -37.63
CA HIS A 63 -17.94 9.01 -38.50
C HIS A 63 -18.08 7.67 -37.78
N SER A 64 -18.72 6.73 -38.46
CA SER A 64 -18.75 5.30 -38.10
C SER A 64 -18.33 4.49 -39.31
N GLU A 65 -17.36 3.60 -39.12
CA GLU A 65 -16.95 2.61 -40.13
C GLU A 65 -17.99 1.49 -40.29
N PHE A 66 -18.98 1.42 -39.39
CA PHE A 66 -20.02 0.41 -39.36
C PHE A 66 -21.36 0.97 -39.84
N LYS A 67 -22.03 0.26 -40.76
CA LYS A 67 -23.35 0.62 -41.28
C LYS A 67 -24.49 0.41 -40.26
N ASN A 68 -24.41 -0.63 -39.44
CA ASN A 68 -25.42 -1.00 -38.44
C ASN A 68 -24.89 -0.75 -37.03
N VAL A 69 -25.05 0.47 -36.55
CA VAL A 69 -24.66 0.89 -35.19
C VAL A 69 -25.84 0.71 -34.24
N LYS A 70 -25.59 0.10 -33.08
CA LYS A 70 -26.64 -0.08 -32.05
C LYS A 70 -26.83 1.22 -31.26
N GLU A 71 -28.00 1.38 -30.66
CA GLU A 71 -28.32 2.52 -29.79
C GLU A 71 -27.95 2.23 -28.34
N ILE A 72 -27.65 3.29 -27.59
CA ILE A 72 -27.60 3.22 -26.12
C ILE A 72 -28.99 2.85 -25.60
N THR A 73 -29.07 1.93 -24.64
CA THR A 73 -30.38 1.50 -24.09
C THR A 73 -30.87 2.41 -22.98
N LYS A 74 -29.96 2.87 -22.12
CA LYS A 74 -30.33 3.68 -20.95
C LYS A 74 -29.17 4.52 -20.41
N ILE A 75 -29.46 5.73 -19.96
CA ILE A 75 -28.56 6.52 -19.09
C ILE A 75 -28.78 6.08 -17.64
N ILE A 76 -27.74 5.56 -16.98
CA ILE A 76 -27.83 5.11 -15.58
C ILE A 76 -27.68 6.32 -14.64
N ILE A 77 -26.74 7.22 -14.94
CA ILE A 77 -26.48 8.45 -14.17
C ILE A 77 -26.44 9.62 -15.14
N LYS A 78 -27.33 10.61 -14.93
CA LYS A 78 -27.45 11.78 -15.79
C LYS A 78 -26.23 12.70 -15.72
N SER A 79 -25.61 12.86 -14.55
CA SER A 79 -24.38 13.63 -14.43
C SER A 79 -23.15 12.80 -14.83
N PRO A 80 -22.12 13.42 -15.45
CA PRO A 80 -20.88 12.74 -15.74
C PRO A 80 -20.16 12.37 -14.45
N ILE A 81 -19.78 11.10 -14.31
CA ILE A 81 -19.08 10.58 -13.12
C ILE A 81 -17.56 10.65 -13.24
N TYR A 82 -17.06 10.85 -14.47
CA TYR A 82 -15.65 11.04 -14.77
C TYR A 82 -15.43 12.36 -15.51
N LEU A 83 -14.32 13.00 -15.20
CA LEU A 83 -13.79 14.11 -15.98
C LEU A 83 -13.02 13.59 -17.20
N SER A 84 -12.88 14.41 -18.25
CA SER A 84 -12.18 14.04 -19.48
C SER A 84 -10.71 13.68 -19.26
N ASP A 85 -10.04 14.37 -18.33
CA ASP A 85 -8.66 14.10 -17.90
C ASP A 85 -8.52 12.73 -17.20
N GLN A 86 -9.51 12.31 -16.42
CA GLN A 86 -9.58 10.99 -15.78
C GLN A 86 -9.78 9.87 -16.81
N ILE A 87 -10.54 10.12 -17.88
CA ILE A 87 -10.68 9.17 -18.98
C ILE A 87 -9.34 9.02 -19.72
N SER A 88 -8.64 10.13 -20.00
CA SER A 88 -7.28 10.11 -20.54
C SER A 88 -6.30 9.39 -19.61
N LEU A 89 -6.42 9.61 -18.30
CA LEU A 89 -5.63 8.91 -17.28
C LEU A 89 -5.90 7.40 -17.31
N ALA A 90 -7.15 6.96 -17.48
CA ALA A 90 -7.49 5.54 -17.60
C ALA A 90 -6.83 4.90 -18.84
N LYS A 91 -6.79 5.61 -19.98
CA LYS A 91 -6.09 5.17 -21.19
C LYS A 91 -4.57 5.05 -20.96
N GLU A 92 -3.97 6.00 -20.23
CA GLU A 92 -2.56 5.92 -19.81
C GLU A 92 -2.29 4.75 -18.85
N MET A 93 -3.21 4.50 -17.90
CA MET A 93 -3.11 3.36 -16.98
C MET A 93 -3.15 2.02 -17.72
N LYS A 94 -3.99 1.87 -18.76
CA LYS A 94 -3.98 0.70 -19.64
C LYS A 94 -2.61 0.49 -20.26
N ARG A 95 -2.02 1.55 -20.83
CA ARG A 95 -0.70 1.49 -21.49
C ARG A 95 0.43 1.09 -20.54
N ARG A 96 0.40 1.59 -19.30
CA ARG A 96 1.49 1.42 -18.32
C ARG A 96 1.34 0.18 -17.44
N TYR A 97 0.11 -0.25 -17.16
CA TYR A 97 -0.19 -1.30 -16.16
C TYR A 97 -0.92 -2.52 -16.72
N PHE A 98 -1.06 -2.63 -18.06
CA PHE A 98 -1.59 -3.80 -18.76
C PHE A 98 -2.96 -4.27 -18.25
N CYS A 99 -3.84 -3.30 -18.01
CA CYS A 99 -5.22 -3.51 -17.57
C CYS A 99 -6.19 -3.05 -18.66
N SER A 100 -7.47 -3.43 -18.56
CA SER A 100 -8.50 -2.87 -19.44
C SER A 100 -8.83 -1.42 -19.07
N VAL A 101 -9.33 -0.62 -20.00
CA VAL A 101 -9.79 0.76 -19.69
C VAL A 101 -10.92 0.71 -18.66
N GLY A 102 -11.82 -0.28 -18.76
CA GLY A 102 -12.86 -0.53 -17.77
C GLY A 102 -12.30 -0.78 -16.35
N GLN A 103 -11.27 -1.61 -16.23
CA GLN A 103 -10.58 -1.84 -14.95
C GLN A 103 -9.91 -0.57 -14.41
N ALA A 104 -9.27 0.22 -15.28
CA ALA A 104 -8.68 1.50 -14.90
C ALA A 104 -9.74 2.50 -14.41
N LEU A 105 -10.86 2.64 -15.11
CA LEU A 105 -11.98 3.50 -14.69
C LEU A 105 -12.57 3.07 -13.34
N LYS A 106 -12.82 1.77 -13.15
CA LYS A 106 -13.25 1.23 -11.85
C LYS A 106 -12.25 1.44 -10.72
N THR A 107 -10.98 1.63 -11.04
CA THR A 107 -9.93 1.94 -10.05
C THR A 107 -9.91 3.41 -9.69
N ILE A 108 -10.25 4.28 -10.64
CA ILE A 108 -10.31 5.74 -10.46
C ILE A 108 -11.48 6.12 -9.54
N SER A 109 -12.67 5.54 -9.74
CA SER A 109 -13.85 5.87 -8.94
C SER A 109 -14.12 4.87 -7.79
N PRO A 110 -14.80 5.30 -6.72
CA PRO A 110 -15.34 4.38 -5.72
C PRO A 110 -16.35 3.38 -6.34
N PRO A 111 -16.40 2.11 -5.90
CA PRO A 111 -17.33 1.11 -6.43
C PRO A 111 -18.81 1.53 -6.35
N THR A 112 -19.19 2.31 -5.33
CA THR A 112 -20.55 2.82 -5.12
C THR A 112 -21.02 3.82 -6.17
N VAL A 113 -20.11 4.45 -6.92
CA VAL A 113 -20.49 5.31 -8.05
C VAL A 113 -21.31 4.51 -9.07
N PHE A 114 -21.18 3.18 -9.12
CA PHE A 114 -21.95 2.31 -10.01
C PHE A 114 -23.18 1.66 -9.36
N GLU A 115 -23.47 1.93 -8.08
CA GLU A 115 -24.54 1.29 -7.29
C GLU A 115 -25.58 2.29 -6.77
N VAL A 116 -25.70 3.46 -7.41
CA VAL A 116 -26.63 4.53 -7.03
C VAL A 116 -28.06 4.00 -6.90
N GLY A 117 -28.65 4.14 -5.71
CA GLY A 117 -30.09 4.00 -5.49
C GLY A 117 -30.55 2.99 -4.42
N LYS A 118 -29.69 2.14 -3.86
CA LYS A 118 -30.10 1.26 -2.75
C LYS A 118 -29.82 1.93 -1.40
N LYS A 119 -30.86 2.45 -0.75
CA LYS A 119 -30.87 2.88 0.67
C LYS A 119 -30.74 1.70 1.64
N THR A 120 -30.23 0.58 1.17
CA THR A 120 -30.18 -0.67 1.90
C THR A 120 -28.85 -1.35 1.64
N ALA A 121 -28.19 -1.76 2.72
CA ALA A 121 -26.94 -2.50 2.69
C ALA A 121 -27.19 -3.93 3.17
N ARG A 122 -26.35 -4.87 2.73
CA ARG A 122 -26.36 -6.24 3.28
C ARG A 122 -25.74 -6.18 4.67
N ALA A 123 -26.44 -6.70 5.66
CA ALA A 123 -25.97 -6.89 7.03
C ALA A 123 -25.88 -8.39 7.36
N CYS A 124 -25.07 -8.73 8.36
CA CYS A 124 -24.96 -10.08 8.88
C CYS A 124 -25.13 -10.06 10.40
N LYS A 125 -25.78 -11.09 10.94
CA LYS A 125 -25.86 -11.38 12.38
C LYS A 125 -25.65 -12.87 12.64
N LEU A 126 -25.23 -13.24 13.84
CA LEU A 126 -25.17 -14.64 14.25
C LEU A 126 -26.58 -15.20 14.43
N ILE A 127 -26.79 -16.45 14.01
CA ILE A 127 -28.07 -17.14 14.21
C ILE A 127 -28.22 -17.53 15.68
N ASP A 128 -27.17 -18.13 16.25
CA ASP A 128 -27.07 -18.45 17.67
C ASP A 128 -25.67 -18.03 18.18
N PRO A 129 -25.58 -16.93 18.96
CA PRO A 129 -24.33 -16.47 19.55
C PRO A 129 -23.66 -17.50 20.47
N GLN A 130 -24.43 -18.35 21.15
CA GLN A 130 -23.90 -19.31 22.11
C GLN A 130 -23.28 -20.51 21.38
N GLU A 131 -23.96 -21.06 20.38
CA GLU A 131 -23.41 -22.11 19.50
C GLU A 131 -22.14 -21.62 18.79
N ALA A 132 -22.14 -20.37 18.33
CA ALA A 132 -20.98 -19.77 17.68
C ALA A 132 -19.77 -19.65 18.64
N LYS A 133 -20.02 -19.36 19.93
CA LYS A 133 -19.00 -19.29 20.98
C LYS A 133 -18.42 -20.67 21.32
N ASP A 134 -19.27 -21.69 21.36
CA ASP A 134 -18.85 -23.08 21.57
C ASP A 134 -18.00 -23.60 20.39
N LEU A 135 -18.36 -23.25 19.16
CA LEU A 135 -17.58 -23.57 17.96
C LEU A 135 -16.20 -22.88 17.94
N LEU A 136 -16.06 -21.69 18.55
CA LEU A 136 -14.79 -20.99 18.72
C LEU A 136 -13.90 -21.64 19.80
N ALA A 137 -14.51 -22.11 20.89
CA ALA A 137 -13.82 -22.81 21.98
C ALA A 137 -13.35 -24.21 21.56
N GLY A 138 -14.08 -24.87 20.65
CA GLY A 138 -13.73 -26.17 20.06
C GLY A 138 -12.93 -26.10 18.75
N GLU A 139 -12.96 -27.20 17.98
CA GLU A 139 -12.32 -27.32 16.65
C GLU A 139 -13.29 -27.07 15.48
N GLY A 140 -14.44 -26.41 15.72
CA GLY A 140 -15.54 -26.28 14.75
C GLY A 140 -15.20 -25.48 13.48
N PHE A 141 -14.17 -24.64 13.52
CA PHE A 141 -13.76 -23.80 12.40
C PHE A 141 -12.43 -24.26 11.78
N THR A 142 -12.45 -24.48 10.47
CA THR A 142 -11.28 -24.90 9.68
C THR A 142 -10.48 -23.73 9.09
N SER A 143 -10.95 -22.49 9.28
CA SER A 143 -10.36 -21.28 8.72
C SER A 143 -10.30 -20.13 9.74
N LEU A 144 -9.14 -19.49 9.87
CA LEU A 144 -8.96 -18.29 10.70
C LEU A 144 -9.90 -17.15 10.28
N GLN A 145 -10.17 -17.02 8.98
CA GLN A 145 -11.07 -15.99 8.45
C GLN A 145 -12.52 -16.17 8.91
N GLN A 146 -12.96 -17.43 9.12
CA GLN A 146 -14.29 -17.71 9.66
C GLN A 146 -14.39 -17.30 11.12
N GLN A 147 -13.37 -17.61 11.91
CA GLN A 147 -13.32 -17.23 13.34
C GLN A 147 -13.37 -15.72 13.53
N ARG A 148 -12.59 -14.95 12.76
CA ARG A 148 -12.57 -13.48 12.85
C ARG A 148 -13.95 -12.85 12.63
N VAL A 149 -14.71 -13.36 11.67
CA VAL A 149 -16.07 -12.87 11.39
C VAL A 149 -16.99 -13.15 12.58
N VAL A 150 -16.91 -14.36 13.14
CA VAL A 150 -17.74 -14.75 14.28
C VAL A 150 -17.35 -13.98 15.54
N GLU A 151 -16.06 -13.80 15.81
CA GLU A 151 -15.55 -13.00 16.94
C GLU A 151 -16.04 -11.54 16.87
N MET A 152 -16.01 -10.93 15.68
CA MET A 152 -16.56 -9.59 15.49
C MET A 152 -18.06 -9.57 15.77
N LEU A 153 -18.84 -10.50 15.20
CA LEU A 153 -20.29 -10.58 15.38
C LEU A 153 -20.73 -11.05 16.77
N LEU A 154 -19.82 -11.51 17.64
CA LEU A 154 -20.11 -11.75 19.06
C LEU A 154 -20.04 -10.46 19.88
N GLN A 155 -19.43 -9.41 19.35
CA GLN A 155 -19.32 -8.10 20.01
C GLN A 155 -20.44 -7.13 19.61
N VAL A 156 -21.19 -7.45 18.54
CA VAL A 156 -22.24 -6.59 17.98
C VAL A 156 -23.44 -7.44 17.55
N ASP A 157 -24.66 -6.96 17.74
CA ASP A 157 -25.88 -7.71 17.38
C ASP A 157 -25.98 -7.96 15.87
N SER A 158 -25.57 -6.99 15.07
CA SER A 158 -25.43 -7.09 13.62
C SER A 158 -24.39 -6.10 13.11
N ALA A 159 -23.80 -6.39 11.96
CA ALA A 159 -22.89 -5.48 11.28
C ALA A 159 -23.08 -5.54 9.76
N LEU A 160 -22.75 -4.46 9.05
CA LEU A 160 -22.83 -4.47 7.61
C LEU A 160 -21.80 -5.45 7.03
N ALA A 161 -22.19 -6.22 6.00
CA ALA A 161 -21.31 -7.17 5.34
C ALA A 161 -20.02 -6.51 4.85
N GLN A 162 -20.07 -5.24 4.46
CA GLN A 162 -18.90 -4.46 4.07
C GLN A 162 -17.97 -4.18 5.25
N GLU A 163 -18.50 -3.75 6.39
CA GLU A 163 -17.73 -3.51 7.62
C GLU A 163 -17.07 -4.81 8.09
N ILE A 164 -17.78 -5.93 8.05
CA ILE A 164 -17.23 -7.25 8.39
C ILE A 164 -16.11 -7.63 7.42
N THR A 165 -16.31 -7.47 6.11
CA THR A 165 -15.26 -7.78 5.13
C THR A 165 -14.01 -6.91 5.30
N GLN A 166 -14.20 -5.66 5.73
CA GLN A 166 -13.12 -4.71 5.92
C GLN A 166 -12.38 -4.94 7.24
N ALA A 167 -13.10 -4.99 8.37
CA ALA A 167 -12.53 -5.21 9.70
C ALA A 167 -11.86 -6.58 9.80
N CYS A 168 -12.53 -7.64 9.34
CA CYS A 168 -11.98 -8.99 9.39
C CYS A 168 -11.00 -9.29 8.23
N GLN A 169 -10.88 -8.38 7.24
CA GLN A 169 -10.13 -8.57 5.99
C GLN A 169 -10.49 -9.87 5.25
N VAL A 170 -11.78 -10.15 5.17
CA VAL A 170 -12.31 -11.36 4.52
C VAL A 170 -13.04 -11.02 3.23
N SER A 171 -13.07 -11.96 2.28
CA SER A 171 -13.92 -11.83 1.11
C SER A 171 -15.37 -12.22 1.42
N ASP A 172 -16.33 -11.70 0.65
CA ASP A 172 -17.76 -12.07 0.73
C ASP A 172 -18.01 -13.59 0.62
N SER A 173 -17.07 -14.34 0.02
CA SER A 173 -17.11 -15.81 -0.01
C SER A 173 -17.01 -16.47 1.37
N VAL A 174 -16.39 -15.81 2.35
CA VAL A 174 -16.32 -16.29 3.73
C VAL A 174 -17.69 -16.15 4.40
N LEU A 175 -18.34 -14.99 4.22
CA LEU A 175 -19.72 -14.74 4.71
C LEU A 175 -20.70 -15.76 4.13
N LYS A 176 -20.67 -15.98 2.81
CA LYS A 176 -21.48 -17.01 2.13
C LYS A 176 -21.18 -18.44 2.59
N THR A 177 -19.95 -18.71 3.04
CA THR A 177 -19.61 -20.03 3.59
C THR A 177 -20.17 -20.20 5.00
N LEU A 178 -20.15 -19.14 5.82
CA LEU A 178 -20.74 -19.15 7.17
C LEU A 178 -22.27 -19.21 7.12
N GLU A 179 -22.89 -18.50 6.18
CA GLU A 179 -24.32 -18.58 5.88
C GLU A 179 -24.72 -20.01 5.46
N ARG A 180 -23.98 -20.63 4.52
CA ARG A 180 -24.21 -22.03 4.12
C ARG A 180 -24.00 -23.05 5.24
N LYS A 181 -23.21 -22.69 6.26
CA LYS A 181 -23.00 -23.51 7.45
C LYS A 181 -24.05 -23.24 8.54
N ASN A 182 -25.05 -22.39 8.28
CA ASN A 182 -26.06 -21.95 9.23
C ASN A 182 -25.48 -21.29 10.51
N ILE A 183 -24.34 -20.60 10.40
CA ILE A 183 -23.71 -19.92 11.55
C ILE A 183 -24.14 -18.44 11.61
N LEU A 184 -24.39 -17.81 10.46
CA LEU A 184 -24.87 -16.44 10.36
C LEU A 184 -26.02 -16.32 9.37
N GLU A 185 -26.82 -15.27 9.54
CA GLU A 185 -27.90 -14.87 8.63
C GLU A 185 -27.49 -13.58 7.90
N ILE A 186 -27.72 -13.51 6.58
CA ILE A 186 -27.52 -12.30 5.79
C ILE A 186 -28.87 -11.66 5.48
N PHE A 187 -29.07 -10.42 5.95
CA PHE A 187 -30.30 -9.67 5.74
C PHE A 187 -30.01 -8.28 5.18
N THR A 188 -31.06 -7.51 4.91
CA THR A 188 -30.97 -6.18 4.29
C THR A 188 -31.39 -5.12 5.29
N GLU A 189 -30.51 -4.16 5.58
CA GLU A 189 -30.70 -3.13 6.60
C GLU A 189 -30.67 -1.72 6.00
N LYS A 190 -31.47 -0.79 6.54
CA LYS A 190 -31.45 0.63 6.16
C LYS A 190 -30.38 1.34 6.97
N VAL A 191 -29.42 1.97 6.29
CA VAL A 191 -28.32 2.68 6.95
C VAL A 191 -28.76 4.11 7.26
N GLU A 192 -28.80 4.49 8.54
CA GLU A 192 -28.98 5.88 8.98
C GLU A 192 -27.69 6.69 8.83
N ARG A 193 -27.85 8.00 8.63
CA ARG A 193 -26.76 8.92 8.32
C ARG A 193 -26.13 9.44 9.61
N GLU A 194 -25.02 8.87 10.04
CA GLU A 194 -24.20 9.53 11.04
C GLU A 194 -23.24 10.53 10.37
N VAL A 195 -23.34 11.79 10.80
CA VAL A 195 -22.41 12.86 10.44
C VAL A 195 -21.23 12.74 11.39
N GLU A 196 -20.06 12.37 10.86
CA GLU A 196 -18.86 12.24 11.67
C GLU A 196 -18.39 13.63 12.13
N ASN A 197 -18.31 13.81 13.44
CA ASN A 197 -17.55 14.90 14.05
C ASN A 197 -16.07 14.48 14.04
N ASN A 198 -15.30 14.99 13.07
CA ASN A 198 -13.84 14.84 13.14
C ASN A 198 -13.36 15.44 14.46
N LEU A 199 -12.68 14.65 15.29
CA LEU A 199 -11.97 15.15 16.48
C LEU A 199 -10.89 16.12 16.00
N VAL A 200 -11.16 17.41 16.13
CA VAL A 200 -10.25 18.49 15.76
C VAL A 200 -9.33 18.77 16.95
N TRP A 201 -8.05 18.45 16.79
CA TRP A 201 -7.03 18.81 17.78
C TRP A 201 -6.64 20.28 17.55
N SER A 202 -6.74 21.11 18.59
CA SER A 202 -6.30 22.50 18.55
C SER A 202 -4.80 22.59 18.82
N GLU A 203 -4.00 22.80 17.77
CA GLU A 203 -2.61 23.23 17.91
C GLU A 203 -2.48 24.71 17.49
N PRO A 204 -1.62 25.49 18.18
CA PRO A 204 -1.33 26.86 17.79
C PRO A 204 -0.64 26.91 16.41
N GLU A 205 -0.96 27.94 15.63
CA GLU A 205 -0.35 28.16 14.32
C GLU A 205 1.14 28.50 14.46
N VAL A 206 1.98 27.98 13.56
CA VAL A 206 3.42 28.29 13.59
C VAL A 206 3.62 29.69 13.00
N GLU A 207 3.91 30.67 13.86
CA GLU A 207 4.11 32.08 13.46
C GLU A 207 5.39 32.30 12.67
N HIS A 208 6.48 31.57 12.96
CA HIS A 208 7.80 31.81 12.37
C HIS A 208 8.37 30.58 11.65
N LEU A 209 8.72 30.77 10.37
CA LEU A 209 9.45 29.79 9.57
C LEU A 209 10.96 29.98 9.75
N ASN A 210 11.73 28.91 9.59
CA ASN A 210 13.18 29.03 9.50
C ASN A 210 13.64 29.41 8.07
N LEU A 211 14.87 29.89 7.93
CA LEU A 211 15.42 30.35 6.65
C LEU A 211 15.45 29.24 5.58
N GLU A 212 15.65 27.98 5.97
CA GLU A 212 15.63 26.85 5.04
C GLU A 212 14.22 26.60 4.48
N GLN A 213 13.19 26.69 5.32
CA GLN A 213 11.79 26.55 4.95
C GLN A 213 11.36 27.68 4.02
N GLU A 214 11.72 28.93 4.33
CA GLU A 214 11.41 30.09 3.47
C GLU A 214 12.06 29.96 2.09
N LYS A 215 13.34 29.61 2.03
CA LYS A 215 14.06 29.36 0.77
C LYS A 215 13.43 28.22 -0.03
N ALA A 216 13.00 27.15 0.65
CA ALA A 216 12.32 26.03 0.00
C ALA A 216 10.98 26.49 -0.60
N ILE A 217 10.15 27.20 0.15
CA ILE A 217 8.86 27.72 -0.32
C ILE A 217 9.06 28.64 -1.53
N GLN A 218 9.96 29.62 -1.45
CA GLN A 218 10.23 30.55 -2.55
C GLN A 218 10.71 29.82 -3.80
N GLY A 219 11.65 28.89 -3.66
CA GLY A 219 12.19 28.12 -4.78
C GLY A 219 11.16 27.18 -5.41
N ILE A 220 10.28 26.59 -4.60
CA ILE A 220 9.19 25.73 -5.07
C ILE A 220 8.11 26.54 -5.80
N LEU A 221 7.73 27.71 -5.27
CA LEU A 221 6.80 28.61 -5.94
C LEU A 221 7.39 29.20 -7.23
N GLN A 222 8.70 29.40 -7.29
CA GLN A 222 9.38 29.81 -8.51
C GLN A 222 9.30 28.73 -9.61
N LEU A 223 9.46 27.45 -9.25
CA LEU A 223 9.22 26.33 -10.19
C LEU A 223 7.79 26.37 -10.72
N ALA A 224 6.80 26.64 -9.87
CA ALA A 224 5.40 26.74 -10.29
C ALA A 224 5.15 27.84 -11.32
N LYS A 225 6.01 28.87 -11.38
CA LYS A 225 5.94 29.99 -12.34
C LYS A 225 6.72 29.76 -13.64
N GLN A 226 7.50 28.67 -13.76
CA GLN A 226 8.29 28.40 -14.97
C GLN A 226 7.38 28.06 -16.14
N LYS A 227 7.48 28.84 -17.24
CA LYS A 227 6.80 28.53 -18.50
C LYS A 227 7.50 27.35 -19.21
N PRO A 228 6.75 26.50 -19.93
CA PRO A 228 7.36 25.52 -20.84
C PRO A 228 8.22 26.27 -21.86
N VAL A 229 9.48 25.85 -22.01
CA VAL A 229 10.39 26.42 -23.01
C VAL A 229 9.93 25.89 -24.37
N SER A 230 9.44 26.76 -25.25
CA SER A 230 9.21 26.37 -26.65
C SER A 230 10.57 26.14 -27.31
N SER A 231 10.95 24.90 -27.52
CA SER A 231 12.05 24.58 -28.41
C SER A 231 11.61 24.98 -29.84
N ASN A 232 12.28 25.97 -30.43
CA ASN A 232 12.12 26.34 -31.83
C ASN A 232 12.56 25.16 -32.71
N LYS A 233 11.68 24.19 -32.95
CA LYS A 233 11.80 23.24 -34.05
C LYS A 233 10.53 23.32 -34.88
N SER A 234 10.66 24.05 -35.97
CA SER A 234 9.76 24.05 -37.11
C SER A 234 9.66 22.65 -37.71
N SER A 235 8.62 21.91 -37.32
CA SER A 235 8.06 20.79 -38.08
C SER A 235 6.64 20.55 -37.61
N SER A 236 5.75 20.43 -38.59
CA SER A 236 4.29 20.44 -38.52
C SER A 236 3.67 19.19 -37.89
N ASP A 237 4.00 18.89 -36.63
CA ASP A 237 3.24 17.99 -35.77
C ASP A 237 3.26 18.56 -34.34
N SER A 238 2.07 18.87 -33.82
CA SER A 238 1.88 19.52 -32.52
C SER A 238 2.15 18.58 -31.34
N GLU A 239 3.40 18.20 -31.10
CA GLU A 239 3.83 17.66 -29.82
C GLU A 239 4.07 18.84 -28.86
N GLN A 240 3.05 19.23 -28.10
CA GLN A 240 3.24 20.10 -26.94
C GLN A 240 4.26 19.43 -25.99
N GLU A 241 5.42 20.05 -25.81
CA GLU A 241 6.44 19.58 -24.87
C GLU A 241 5.92 19.83 -23.44
N TYR A 242 5.35 18.79 -22.82
CA TYR A 242 4.78 18.86 -21.48
C TYR A 242 5.88 19.00 -20.43
N LEU A 243 5.88 20.09 -19.68
CA LEU A 243 6.83 20.33 -18.59
C LEU A 243 6.34 19.71 -17.27
N LEU A 244 7.05 18.70 -16.77
CA LEU A 244 6.82 18.18 -15.43
C LEU A 244 7.52 19.09 -14.39
N ARG A 245 6.73 19.81 -13.58
CA ARG A 245 7.24 20.60 -12.45
C ARG A 245 7.31 19.75 -11.18
N GLU A 246 8.36 18.94 -11.06
CA GLU A 246 8.59 18.05 -9.91
C GLU A 246 9.69 18.60 -8.98
N SER A 247 9.46 18.49 -7.67
CA SER A 247 10.44 18.81 -6.65
C SER A 247 10.51 17.73 -5.57
N LEU A 248 11.71 17.53 -5.01
CA LEU A 248 11.96 16.70 -3.84
C LEU A 248 12.25 17.62 -2.66
N LEU A 249 11.37 17.61 -1.66
CA LEU A 249 11.61 18.24 -0.36
C LEU A 249 12.28 17.21 0.57
N PHE A 250 13.61 17.21 0.57
CA PHE A 250 14.44 16.35 1.39
C PHE A 250 14.69 17.00 2.74
N GLY A 251 13.96 16.58 3.77
CA GLY A 251 14.06 17.18 5.10
C GLY A 251 14.11 16.14 6.19
N ILE A 252 15.07 16.26 7.10
CA ILE A 252 15.19 15.34 8.24
C ILE A 252 13.89 15.29 9.05
N THR A 253 13.67 14.21 9.79
CA THR A 253 12.50 14.07 10.63
C THR A 253 12.40 15.24 11.64
N GLY A 254 11.26 15.94 11.66
CA GLY A 254 11.08 17.13 12.49
C GLY A 254 11.55 18.46 11.88
N SER A 255 11.96 18.49 10.61
CA SER A 255 12.37 19.73 9.91
C SER A 255 11.22 20.66 9.48
N GLY A 256 9.97 20.30 9.77
CA GLY A 256 8.78 21.10 9.42
C GLY A 256 8.33 21.01 7.96
N LYS A 257 8.55 19.87 7.26
CA LYS A 257 8.04 19.64 5.89
C LYS A 257 6.55 19.94 5.72
N THR A 258 5.74 19.54 6.70
CA THR A 258 4.29 19.78 6.70
C THR A 258 3.93 21.27 6.64
N GLU A 259 4.71 22.13 7.29
CA GLU A 259 4.47 23.58 7.26
C GLU A 259 4.76 24.17 5.88
N VAL A 260 5.82 23.69 5.21
CA VAL A 260 6.12 24.03 3.81
C VAL A 260 4.94 23.66 2.90
N TYR A 261 4.35 22.47 3.08
CA TYR A 261 3.17 22.06 2.30
C TYR A 261 1.96 22.97 2.56
N LEU A 262 1.68 23.31 3.81
CA LEU A 262 0.55 24.17 4.20
C LEU A 262 0.65 25.57 3.56
N ARG A 263 1.85 26.17 3.59
CA ARG A 263 2.10 27.51 3.01
C ARG A 263 1.97 27.50 1.49
N ILE A 264 2.53 26.50 0.81
CA ILE A 264 2.41 26.38 -0.65
C ILE A 264 0.96 26.08 -1.04
N ALA A 265 0.26 25.22 -0.30
CA ALA A 265 -1.15 24.94 -0.54
C ALA A 265 -2.00 26.21 -0.42
N GLN A 266 -1.74 27.06 0.58
CA GLN A 266 -2.43 28.34 0.75
C GLN A 266 -2.25 29.25 -0.48
N ASP A 267 -1.03 29.41 -0.98
CA ASP A 267 -0.76 30.24 -2.16
C ASP A 267 -1.44 29.72 -3.43
N ILE A 268 -1.52 28.40 -3.60
CA ILE A 268 -2.18 27.75 -4.73
C ILE A 268 -3.71 27.91 -4.65
N ILE A 269 -4.28 27.79 -3.45
CA ILE A 269 -5.71 28.02 -3.20
C ILE A 269 -6.07 29.49 -3.44
N ASN A 270 -5.21 30.44 -3.05
CA ASN A 270 -5.38 31.87 -3.33
C ASN A 270 -5.41 32.16 -4.84
N GLN A 271 -4.76 31.32 -5.65
CA GLN A 271 -4.81 31.37 -7.12
C GLN A 271 -6.04 30.65 -7.72
N ARG A 272 -7.02 30.25 -6.89
CA ARG A 272 -8.23 29.49 -7.29
C ARG A 272 -7.92 28.15 -7.97
N ARG A 273 -6.81 27.52 -7.59
CA ARG A 273 -6.44 26.16 -8.02
C ARG A 273 -6.64 25.18 -6.87
N THR A 274 -6.80 23.90 -7.19
CA THR A 274 -7.08 22.85 -6.21
C THR A 274 -5.83 22.09 -5.79
N VAL A 275 -5.89 21.39 -4.65
CA VAL A 275 -4.74 20.73 -4.03
C VAL A 275 -5.05 19.27 -3.70
N ILE A 276 -4.13 18.36 -4.02
CA ILE A 276 -4.15 16.95 -3.59
C ILE A 276 -2.98 16.71 -2.64
N ILE A 277 -3.25 16.08 -1.50
CA ILE A 277 -2.23 15.69 -0.52
C ILE A 277 -2.40 14.21 -0.23
N LEU A 278 -1.40 13.44 -0.66
CA LEU A 278 -1.32 12.03 -0.37
C LEU A 278 -0.49 11.81 0.87
N VAL A 279 -1.05 11.06 1.82
CA VAL A 279 -0.38 10.60 3.03
C VAL A 279 -0.38 9.06 3.08
N PRO A 280 0.56 8.42 3.77
CA PRO A 280 0.55 6.97 3.92
C PRO A 280 -0.72 6.51 4.66
N GLU A 281 -1.36 5.45 4.17
CA GLU A 281 -2.68 4.98 4.65
C GLU A 281 -2.71 4.64 6.16
N ILE A 282 -1.60 4.12 6.68
CA ILE A 282 -1.45 3.71 8.09
C ILE A 282 -1.12 4.91 9.00
N SER A 283 -0.60 5.99 8.41
CA SER A 283 -0.17 7.19 9.10
C SER A 283 -1.06 8.38 8.78
N LEU A 284 -2.33 8.14 8.43
CA LEU A 284 -3.41 9.14 8.56
C LEU A 284 -3.46 9.55 10.02
N THR A 285 -2.53 10.41 10.39
CA THR A 285 -2.43 10.97 11.70
C THR A 285 -3.59 11.94 11.76
N PRO A 286 -4.49 11.80 12.75
CA PRO A 286 -5.43 12.86 13.08
C PRO A 286 -4.74 14.21 13.10
N LEU A 287 -3.45 14.27 13.44
CA LEU A 287 -2.59 15.45 13.38
C LEU A 287 -2.54 16.13 12.00
N MET A 288 -2.18 15.44 10.91
CA MET A 288 -2.07 16.12 9.60
C MET A 288 -3.45 16.56 9.10
N ILE A 289 -4.46 15.70 9.25
CA ILE A 289 -5.85 16.04 8.89
C ILE A 289 -6.32 17.24 9.72
N SER A 290 -6.08 17.25 11.03
CA SER A 290 -6.47 18.36 11.91
C SER A 290 -5.78 19.66 11.53
N ARG A 291 -4.48 19.63 11.21
CA ARG A 291 -3.75 20.85 10.76
C ARG A 291 -4.34 21.44 9.49
N PHE A 292 -4.66 20.58 8.51
CA PHE A 292 -5.32 21.04 7.30
C PHE A 292 -6.74 21.54 7.60
N THR A 293 -7.54 20.78 8.36
CA THR A 293 -8.92 21.15 8.72
C THR A 293 -8.96 22.47 9.49
N ASN A 294 -8.04 22.71 10.43
CA ASN A 294 -7.95 23.97 11.16
C ASN A 294 -7.65 25.16 10.23
N LYS A 295 -6.77 24.96 9.25
CA LYS A 295 -6.33 26.05 8.36
C LYS A 295 -7.31 26.36 7.24
N PHE A 296 -7.97 25.34 6.68
CA PHE A 296 -8.82 25.49 5.48
C PHE A 296 -10.29 25.13 5.69
N ALA A 297 -10.67 24.72 6.90
CA ALA A 297 -12.03 24.46 7.34
C ALA A 297 -12.85 23.60 6.36
N ASP A 298 -13.97 24.14 5.88
CA ASP A 298 -14.96 23.49 5.02
C ASP A 298 -14.46 23.18 3.61
N LYS A 299 -13.30 23.70 3.19
CA LYS A 299 -12.73 23.48 1.84
C LYS A 299 -12.10 22.10 1.64
N ILE A 300 -11.95 21.31 2.71
CA ILE A 300 -11.27 20.01 2.69
C ILE A 300 -12.25 18.85 2.54
N ALA A 301 -11.86 17.89 1.70
CA ALA A 301 -12.38 16.53 1.67
C ALA A 301 -11.29 15.55 2.14
N VAL A 302 -11.65 14.65 3.04
CA VAL A 302 -10.77 13.58 3.49
C VAL A 302 -11.19 12.29 2.80
N LEU A 303 -10.24 11.57 2.19
CA LEU A 303 -10.47 10.30 1.51
C LEU A 303 -9.53 9.21 2.05
N HIS A 304 -10.08 8.31 2.88
CA HIS A 304 -9.34 7.17 3.41
C HIS A 304 -10.13 5.86 3.34
N SER A 305 -9.42 4.74 3.53
CA SER A 305 -10.03 3.41 3.48
C SER A 305 -11.05 3.17 4.58
N ARG A 306 -10.91 3.80 5.76
CA ARG A 306 -11.89 3.68 6.86
C ARG A 306 -13.26 4.33 6.57
N LEU A 307 -13.40 5.14 5.52
CA LEU A 307 -14.72 5.70 5.18
C LEU A 307 -15.63 4.60 4.68
N THR A 308 -16.89 4.62 5.11
CA THR A 308 -17.92 3.77 4.52
C THR A 308 -18.06 4.10 3.03
N VAL A 309 -18.57 3.13 2.27
CA VAL A 309 -18.67 3.27 0.82
C VAL A 309 -19.65 4.40 0.42
N THR A 310 -20.62 4.71 1.30
CA THR A 310 -21.54 5.85 1.18
C THR A 310 -20.83 7.18 1.49
N GLN A 311 -20.14 7.31 2.61
CA GLN A 311 -19.39 8.54 2.95
C GLN A 311 -18.36 8.90 1.89
N ARG A 312 -17.65 7.88 1.37
CA ARG A 312 -16.68 8.07 0.29
C ARG A 312 -17.36 8.57 -0.99
N PHE A 313 -18.57 8.10 -1.30
CA PHE A 313 -19.35 8.58 -2.43
C PHE A 313 -19.81 10.03 -2.23
N GLU A 314 -20.27 10.39 -1.04
CA GLU A 314 -20.67 11.78 -0.73
C GLU A 314 -19.49 12.75 -0.87
N GLN A 315 -18.33 12.41 -0.28
CA GLN A 315 -17.12 13.23 -0.47
C GLN A 315 -16.74 13.33 -1.95
N TRP A 316 -16.84 12.23 -2.69
CA TRP A 316 -16.58 12.22 -4.13
C TRP A 316 -17.52 13.15 -4.90
N GLN A 317 -18.82 13.16 -4.58
CA GLN A 317 -19.79 14.09 -5.17
C GLN A 317 -19.48 15.54 -4.82
N LYS A 318 -19.19 15.85 -3.55
CA LYS A 318 -18.80 17.20 -3.12
C LYS A 318 -17.56 17.71 -3.86
N ILE A 319 -16.58 16.83 -4.09
CA ILE A 319 -15.38 17.16 -4.88
C ILE A 319 -15.76 17.42 -6.34
N LEU A 320 -16.57 16.56 -6.95
CA LEU A 320 -17.01 16.69 -8.35
C LEU A 320 -17.81 17.99 -8.57
N ASN A 321 -18.67 18.35 -7.61
CA ASN A 321 -19.45 19.58 -7.57
C ASN A 321 -18.61 20.83 -7.29
N GLN A 322 -17.30 20.68 -7.05
CA GLN A 322 -16.36 21.77 -6.70
C GLN A 322 -16.65 22.46 -5.36
N GLU A 323 -17.38 21.80 -4.46
CA GLU A 323 -17.58 22.27 -3.08
C GLU A 323 -16.30 22.15 -2.23
N LYS A 324 -15.36 21.31 -2.68
CA LYS A 324 -14.10 21.01 -1.99
C LYS A 324 -12.92 21.40 -2.87
N GLN A 325 -11.96 22.13 -2.31
CA GLN A 325 -10.78 22.63 -3.02
C GLN A 325 -9.50 21.84 -2.68
N ILE A 326 -9.50 21.17 -1.53
CA ILE A 326 -8.36 20.40 -1.03
C ILE A 326 -8.83 18.96 -0.78
N VAL A 327 -8.07 17.99 -1.26
CA VAL A 327 -8.29 16.57 -0.98
C VAL A 327 -7.08 16.05 -0.22
N VAL A 328 -7.31 15.53 0.99
CA VAL A 328 -6.30 14.86 1.80
C VAL A 328 -6.67 13.38 1.88
N GLY A 329 -5.73 12.47 1.63
CA GLY A 329 -6.07 11.06 1.73
C GLY A 329 -4.94 10.08 1.45
N ALA A 330 -5.28 8.80 1.50
CA ALA A 330 -4.36 7.71 1.21
C ALA A 330 -4.05 7.60 -0.30
N ARG A 331 -3.39 6.51 -0.72
CA ARG A 331 -3.03 6.23 -2.13
C ARG A 331 -4.14 6.56 -3.13
N SER A 332 -5.38 6.14 -2.87
CA SER A 332 -6.48 6.30 -3.84
C SER A 332 -7.00 7.73 -4.01
N ALA A 333 -6.64 8.66 -3.11
CA ALA A 333 -7.05 10.05 -3.21
C ALA A 333 -6.45 10.76 -4.44
N ILE A 334 -5.38 10.20 -5.03
CA ILE A 334 -4.79 10.73 -6.27
C ILE A 334 -5.77 10.75 -7.44
N PHE A 335 -6.83 9.94 -7.38
CA PHE A 335 -7.84 9.88 -8.41
C PHE A 335 -8.97 10.89 -8.23
N ALA A 336 -9.00 11.65 -7.14
CA ALA A 336 -10.08 12.58 -6.83
C ALA A 336 -10.43 13.50 -8.03
N PRO A 337 -11.71 13.75 -8.32
CA PRO A 337 -12.14 14.47 -9.52
C PRO A 337 -12.03 16.00 -9.33
N LEU A 338 -10.88 16.48 -8.87
CA LEU A 338 -10.59 17.90 -8.72
C LEU A 338 -10.29 18.53 -10.08
N LYS A 339 -10.90 19.69 -10.34
CA LYS A 339 -10.60 20.52 -11.51
C LYS A 339 -9.46 21.50 -11.21
N ASN A 340 -8.68 21.86 -12.23
CA ASN A 340 -7.61 22.87 -12.15
C ASN A 340 -6.62 22.62 -10.99
N ILE A 341 -6.06 21.41 -10.91
CA ILE A 341 -5.11 21.04 -9.86
C ILE A 341 -3.88 21.92 -10.00
N GLY A 342 -3.51 22.61 -8.91
CA GLY A 342 -2.31 23.44 -8.84
C GLY A 342 -1.17 22.81 -8.07
N LEU A 343 -1.48 21.91 -7.15
CA LEU A 343 -0.49 21.23 -6.31
C LEU A 343 -0.89 19.78 -6.05
N ILE A 344 0.08 18.88 -6.18
CA ILE A 344 0.02 17.50 -5.70
C ILE A 344 1.20 17.29 -4.75
N VAL A 345 0.94 16.87 -3.52
CA VAL A 345 1.95 16.51 -2.53
C VAL A 345 1.87 15.01 -2.27
N ILE A 346 3.02 14.34 -2.25
CA ILE A 346 3.16 12.98 -1.73
C ILE A 346 4.11 13.04 -0.54
N ASP A 347 3.58 12.92 0.68
CA ASP A 347 4.39 12.88 1.89
C ASP A 347 4.88 11.47 2.18
N GLU A 348 6.06 11.34 2.81
CA GLU A 348 6.75 10.05 3.01
C GLU A 348 6.77 9.20 1.72
N GLU A 349 7.20 9.82 0.60
CA GLU A 349 7.13 9.25 -0.77
C GLU A 349 7.71 7.83 -0.90
N GLN A 350 8.69 7.48 -0.07
CA GLN A 350 9.32 6.17 -0.03
C GLN A 350 8.38 5.03 0.43
N GLU A 351 7.20 5.33 0.97
CA GLU A 351 6.28 4.35 1.52
C GLU A 351 5.70 3.40 0.47
N THR A 352 5.77 2.09 0.76
CA THR A 352 5.30 1.03 -0.15
C THR A 352 3.78 1.05 -0.35
N SER A 353 3.02 1.66 0.58
CA SER A 353 1.56 1.79 0.47
C SER A 353 1.11 2.55 -0.78
N TYR A 354 1.98 3.37 -1.38
CA TYR A 354 1.71 4.09 -2.62
C TYR A 354 1.66 3.21 -3.87
N ARG A 355 1.98 1.91 -3.76
CA ARG A 355 1.82 0.94 -4.84
C ARG A 355 0.64 0.01 -4.60
N SER A 356 -0.20 -0.16 -5.60
CA SER A 356 -1.31 -1.12 -5.57
C SER A 356 -0.84 -2.57 -5.78
N GLU A 357 -1.27 -3.49 -4.92
CA GLU A 357 -1.01 -4.93 -5.07
C GLU A 357 -1.99 -5.61 -6.04
N THR A 358 -3.19 -5.03 -6.18
CA THR A 358 -4.25 -5.51 -7.07
C THR A 358 -4.15 -4.86 -8.44
N THR A 359 -4.48 -5.58 -9.51
CA THR A 359 -4.54 -5.03 -10.87
C THR A 359 -5.65 -3.98 -10.97
N PRO A 360 -5.38 -2.78 -11.52
CA PRO A 360 -4.10 -2.29 -12.03
C PRO A 360 -3.08 -2.04 -10.91
N ARG A 361 -1.87 -2.60 -11.02
CA ARG A 361 -0.79 -2.46 -10.02
C ARG A 361 -0.08 -1.11 -10.16
N TYR A 362 -0.86 -0.03 -10.07
CA TYR A 362 -0.35 1.31 -10.29
C TYR A 362 0.53 1.80 -9.14
N VAL A 363 1.42 2.75 -9.45
CA VAL A 363 2.22 3.48 -8.48
C VAL A 363 1.70 4.91 -8.42
N ALA A 364 1.34 5.40 -7.23
CA ALA A 364 0.75 6.74 -7.08
C ALA A 364 1.69 7.86 -7.58
N HIS A 365 3.00 7.70 -7.44
CA HIS A 365 4.01 8.61 -8.00
C HIS A 365 3.84 8.81 -9.51
N ASP A 366 3.62 7.74 -10.26
CA ASP A 366 3.48 7.81 -11.71
C ASP A 366 2.14 8.45 -12.10
N ILE A 367 1.06 8.12 -11.37
CA ILE A 367 -0.23 8.78 -11.55
C ILE A 367 -0.14 10.27 -11.24
N ALA A 368 0.56 10.64 -10.17
CA ALA A 368 0.76 12.03 -9.77
C ALA A 368 1.54 12.81 -10.81
N ARG A 369 2.59 12.23 -11.41
CA ARG A 369 3.33 12.85 -12.53
C ARG A 369 2.44 13.05 -13.76
N ILE A 370 1.62 12.06 -14.12
CA ILE A 370 0.69 12.18 -15.25
C ILE A 370 -0.31 13.32 -14.98
N ARG A 371 -0.91 13.35 -13.80
CA ARG A 371 -1.85 14.41 -13.41
C ARG A 371 -1.18 15.78 -13.32
N ALA A 372 0.06 15.85 -12.83
CA ALA A 372 0.81 17.09 -12.78
C ALA A 372 1.05 17.67 -14.17
N ILE A 373 1.39 16.81 -15.14
CA ILE A 373 1.50 17.18 -16.55
C ILE A 373 0.13 17.62 -17.11
N GLN A 374 -0.94 16.85 -16.88
CA GLN A 374 -2.27 17.14 -17.41
C GLN A 374 -2.84 18.49 -16.93
N HIS A 375 -2.50 18.90 -15.72
CA HIS A 375 -3.02 20.12 -15.09
C HIS A 375 -2.00 21.28 -15.03
N ASP A 376 -0.80 21.12 -15.59
CA ASP A 376 0.32 22.05 -15.41
C ASP A 376 0.52 22.40 -13.92
N SER A 377 0.54 21.37 -13.08
CA SER A 377 0.56 21.47 -11.62
C SER A 377 1.93 21.17 -11.06
N LEU A 378 2.17 21.68 -9.85
CA LEU A 378 3.38 21.40 -9.09
C LEU A 378 3.26 20.05 -8.39
N LEU A 379 4.29 19.20 -8.50
CA LEU A 379 4.43 17.96 -7.75
C LEU A 379 5.53 18.09 -6.70
N ILE A 380 5.18 17.91 -5.42
CA ILE A 380 6.13 17.85 -4.31
C ILE A 380 6.20 16.42 -3.79
N LEU A 381 7.40 15.84 -3.82
CA LEU A 381 7.73 14.59 -3.16
C LEU A 381 8.42 14.92 -1.84
N GLY A 382 7.83 14.50 -0.74
CA GLY A 382 8.27 14.80 0.61
C GLY A 382 8.91 13.60 1.29
N SER A 383 10.13 13.72 1.80
CA SER A 383 10.74 12.62 2.55
C SER A 383 11.91 13.04 3.43
N ALA A 384 12.10 12.32 4.53
CA ALA A 384 13.37 12.30 5.29
C ALA A 384 14.34 11.22 4.80
N THR A 385 13.85 10.19 4.12
CA THR A 385 14.61 9.05 3.62
C THR A 385 14.09 8.68 2.22
N PRO A 386 14.33 9.54 1.21
CA PRO A 386 13.72 9.37 -0.10
C PRO A 386 14.15 8.04 -0.74
N SER A 387 13.34 7.54 -1.65
CA SER A 387 13.69 6.36 -2.42
C SER A 387 14.92 6.64 -3.29
N VAL A 388 15.73 5.61 -3.53
CA VAL A 388 16.92 5.74 -4.38
C VAL A 388 16.53 6.25 -5.77
N GLU A 389 15.41 5.77 -6.30
CA GLU A 389 14.85 6.22 -7.57
C GLU A 389 14.46 7.70 -7.56
N THR A 390 13.77 8.18 -6.51
CA THR A 390 13.36 9.59 -6.41
C THR A 390 14.56 10.52 -6.22
N PHE A 391 15.54 10.15 -5.39
CA PHE A 391 16.73 10.96 -5.21
C PHE A 391 17.60 11.01 -6.48
N HIS A 392 17.77 9.89 -7.19
CA HIS A 392 18.48 9.86 -8.47
C HIS A 392 17.85 10.77 -9.53
N ARG A 393 16.52 10.93 -9.53
CA ARG A 393 15.84 11.89 -10.43
C ARG A 393 16.30 13.33 -10.21
N THR A 394 16.72 13.67 -8.99
CA THR A 394 17.27 15.00 -8.70
C THR A 394 18.68 15.17 -9.26
N GLU A 395 19.51 14.12 -9.20
CA GLU A 395 20.87 14.15 -9.74
C GLU A 395 20.89 14.29 -11.27
N ILE A 396 19.93 13.67 -11.96
CA ILE A 396 19.78 13.78 -13.41
C ILE A 396 18.94 14.99 -13.86
N GLY A 397 18.59 15.90 -12.95
CA GLY A 397 17.86 17.14 -13.24
C GLY A 397 16.37 17.00 -13.59
N LYS A 398 15.77 15.81 -13.40
CA LYS A 398 14.32 15.57 -13.64
C LYS A 398 13.43 16.05 -12.49
N SER A 399 14.00 16.30 -11.32
CA SER A 399 13.33 16.85 -10.13
C SER A 399 14.24 17.86 -9.46
N ARG A 400 13.70 18.96 -8.94
CA ARG A 400 14.52 19.96 -8.23
C ARG A 400 14.56 19.64 -6.73
N LEU A 401 15.77 19.58 -6.18
CA LEU A 401 16.01 19.26 -4.77
C LEU A 401 15.95 20.51 -3.88
N PHE A 402 15.17 20.45 -2.81
CA PHE A 402 15.17 21.40 -1.71
C PHE A 402 15.48 20.68 -0.40
N LYS A 403 16.49 21.15 0.32
CA LYS A 403 16.98 20.50 1.55
C LYS A 403 16.56 21.26 2.79
N LEU A 404 16.06 20.54 3.79
CA LEU A 404 15.84 21.04 5.15
C LEU A 404 16.74 20.24 6.09
N THR A 405 17.90 20.79 6.43
CA THR A 405 18.93 20.10 7.21
C THR A 405 18.78 20.29 8.71
N GLN A 406 18.02 21.30 9.13
CA GLN A 406 17.79 21.60 10.54
C GLN A 406 16.41 21.14 11.01
N ARG A 407 16.34 20.60 12.24
CA ARG A 407 15.07 20.34 12.93
C ARG A 407 14.44 21.69 13.31
N ALA A 408 13.11 21.77 13.29
CA ALA A 408 12.38 22.97 13.69
C ALA A 408 12.50 23.25 15.21
N LYS A 409 12.76 22.22 16.03
CA LYS A 409 13.10 22.30 17.45
C LYS A 409 14.53 21.77 17.65
N GLN A 410 15.38 22.46 18.41
CA GLN A 410 16.83 22.17 18.59
C GLN A 410 17.16 20.87 19.38
N ALA A 411 16.33 19.83 19.30
CA ALA A 411 16.53 18.59 20.05
C ALA A 411 17.71 17.76 19.49
N PRO A 412 18.65 17.27 20.34
CA PRO A 412 19.81 16.51 19.92
C PRO A 412 19.45 15.15 19.31
N LEU A 413 20.32 14.62 18.45
CA LEU A 413 20.16 13.27 17.91
C LEU A 413 20.30 12.22 19.02
N PRO A 414 19.53 11.13 18.96
CA PRO A 414 19.62 10.07 19.95
C PRO A 414 20.94 9.32 19.83
N LYS A 415 21.44 8.82 20.96
CA LYS A 415 22.68 8.03 20.99
C LYS A 415 22.37 6.59 20.56
N VAL A 416 23.01 6.14 19.47
CA VAL A 416 22.83 4.78 18.94
C VAL A 416 23.90 3.84 19.51
N HIS A 417 23.48 2.69 20.03
CA HIS A 417 24.32 1.66 20.62
C HIS A 417 24.20 0.36 19.84
N PHE A 418 25.34 -0.23 19.47
CA PHE A 418 25.41 -1.53 18.81
C PHE A 418 25.54 -2.66 19.84
N CYS A 419 24.64 -3.64 19.77
CA CYS A 419 24.56 -4.78 20.68
C CYS A 419 24.77 -6.09 19.92
N ALA A 420 26.01 -6.58 19.91
CA ALA A 420 26.38 -7.82 19.23
C ALA A 420 25.88 -9.04 20.01
N MET A 421 24.92 -9.77 19.43
CA MET A 421 24.21 -10.86 20.13
C MET A 421 25.04 -12.13 20.28
N ASN A 422 26.12 -12.28 19.50
CA ASN A 422 27.05 -13.41 19.58
C ASN A 422 27.69 -13.54 20.98
N GLN A 423 27.92 -12.42 21.67
CA GLN A 423 28.53 -12.40 23.01
C GLN A 423 27.51 -12.66 24.13
N GLU A 424 26.21 -12.51 23.85
CA GLU A 424 25.14 -12.62 24.84
C GLU A 424 24.75 -14.08 25.13
N HIS A 425 24.97 -15.01 24.18
CA HIS A 425 24.66 -16.44 24.36
C HIS A 425 25.44 -17.12 25.50
N ALA A 426 26.60 -16.58 25.86
CA ALA A 426 27.40 -17.10 26.96
C ALA A 426 26.88 -16.69 28.34
N ARG A 427 25.85 -15.83 28.40
CA ARG A 427 25.27 -15.37 29.66
C ARG A 427 24.33 -16.43 30.25
N PRO A 428 24.47 -16.77 31.54
CA PRO A 428 23.56 -17.71 32.21
C PRO A 428 22.14 -17.13 32.37
N ASP A 429 21.99 -15.80 32.38
CA ASP A 429 20.74 -15.08 32.49
C ASP A 429 20.11 -14.71 31.13
N PHE A 430 20.62 -15.25 30.03
CA PHE A 430 20.11 -14.91 28.69
C PHE A 430 18.71 -15.52 28.46
N ASP A 431 17.77 -14.65 28.09
CA ASP A 431 16.38 -14.96 27.78
C ASP A 431 16.15 -15.31 26.31
N GLY A 432 17.20 -15.25 25.47
CA GLY A 432 17.10 -15.43 24.03
C GLY A 432 16.74 -14.16 23.25
N VAL A 433 16.53 -13.02 23.94
CA VAL A 433 15.95 -11.80 23.36
C VAL A 433 16.80 -10.56 23.64
N PHE A 434 17.06 -10.23 24.90
CA PHE A 434 17.60 -8.93 25.28
C PHE A 434 19.10 -8.96 25.62
N SER A 435 19.85 -8.05 24.98
CA SER A 435 21.24 -7.78 25.31
C SER A 435 21.34 -7.13 26.69
N ARG A 436 22.46 -7.35 27.40
CA ARG A 436 22.65 -6.78 28.75
C ARG A 436 22.58 -5.26 28.74
N LYS A 437 23.13 -4.63 27.70
CA LYS A 437 23.09 -3.17 27.50
C LYS A 437 21.66 -2.64 27.38
N LEU A 438 20.80 -3.32 26.62
CA LEU A 438 19.40 -2.92 26.49
C LEU A 438 18.65 -3.10 27.81
N LEU A 439 18.78 -4.25 28.48
CA LEU A 439 18.12 -4.51 29.77
C LEU A 439 18.46 -3.43 30.81
N THR A 440 19.74 -3.10 30.94
CA THR A 440 20.22 -2.08 31.88
C THR A 440 19.60 -0.71 31.57
N ASN A 441 19.48 -0.37 30.28
CA ASN A 441 18.92 0.91 29.88
C ASN A 441 17.40 0.97 30.02
N LEU A 442 16.69 -0.14 29.75
CA LEU A 442 15.27 -0.27 30.00
C LEU A 442 14.94 -0.05 31.48
N GLN A 443 15.66 -0.71 32.39
CA GLN A 443 15.48 -0.50 33.84
C GLN A 443 15.64 0.97 34.22
N ASN A 444 16.75 1.59 33.80
CA ASN A 444 17.00 3.02 34.05
C ASN A 444 15.93 3.95 33.44
N THR A 445 15.28 3.52 32.36
CA THR A 445 14.21 4.29 31.71
C THR A 445 12.96 4.26 32.57
N PHE A 446 12.56 3.06 33.00
CA PHE A 446 11.37 2.86 33.81
C PHE A 446 11.52 3.44 35.23
N ASP A 447 12.70 3.33 35.85
CA ASP A 447 12.99 3.94 37.16
C ASP A 447 12.84 5.48 37.15
N LYS A 448 12.98 6.10 35.97
CA LYS A 448 12.80 7.55 35.76
C LYS A 448 11.38 7.94 35.32
N GLY A 449 10.45 6.99 35.28
CA GLY A 449 9.11 7.18 34.74
C GLY A 449 9.09 7.44 33.23
N GLY A 450 10.15 7.05 32.51
CA GLY A 450 10.21 7.13 31.06
C GLY A 450 9.58 5.91 30.39
N GLN A 451 9.19 6.06 29.12
CA GLN A 451 8.65 4.97 28.33
C GLN A 451 9.69 4.39 27.36
N ALA A 452 9.49 3.14 26.95
CA ALA A 452 10.32 2.43 25.99
C ALA A 452 9.52 1.90 24.79
N MET A 453 10.18 1.76 23.65
CA MET A 453 9.63 1.13 22.45
C MET A 453 10.53 -0.01 21.99
N LEU A 454 9.98 -1.20 21.82
CA LEU A 454 10.69 -2.39 21.36
C LEU A 454 10.16 -2.80 19.99
N PHE A 455 10.99 -2.60 18.98
CA PHE A 455 10.72 -2.91 17.59
C PHE A 455 11.35 -4.23 17.19
N ILE A 456 10.58 -5.07 16.50
CA ILE A 456 11.08 -6.27 15.83
C ILE A 456 10.68 -6.29 14.36
N ASN A 457 11.67 -6.47 13.49
CA ASN A 457 11.39 -6.68 12.08
C ASN A 457 11.03 -8.13 11.79
N ARG A 458 9.75 -8.47 11.93
CA ARG A 458 9.14 -9.50 11.08
C ARG A 458 7.64 -9.57 11.27
N ARG A 459 6.90 -9.53 10.16
CA ARG A 459 5.56 -10.10 10.03
C ARG A 459 5.58 -11.63 9.82
N GLY A 460 6.59 -12.36 10.27
CA GLY A 460 6.78 -13.71 9.73
C GLY A 460 7.88 -14.60 10.29
N PHE A 461 8.27 -14.45 11.54
CA PHE A 461 8.53 -15.65 12.33
C PHE A 461 7.38 -15.78 13.32
N ALA A 462 6.21 -15.99 12.73
CA ALA A 462 5.44 -17.14 13.12
C ALA A 462 6.33 -18.19 13.80
N ALA A 463 6.03 -18.58 15.04
CA ALA A 463 6.59 -19.76 15.69
C ALA A 463 6.42 -20.96 14.72
N ILE A 464 7.38 -21.17 13.82
CA ILE A 464 7.29 -22.26 12.86
C ILE A 464 7.63 -23.51 13.62
N LEU A 465 6.80 -24.54 13.44
CA LEU A 465 7.03 -25.79 14.14
C LEU A 465 8.11 -26.56 13.37
N GLN A 466 9.26 -26.75 14.01
CA GLN A 466 10.45 -27.39 13.48
C GLN A 466 10.92 -28.51 14.41
N CYS A 467 11.40 -29.61 13.85
CA CYS A 467 12.09 -30.65 14.60
C CYS A 467 13.52 -30.21 14.92
N ASN A 468 13.89 -30.18 16.20
CA ASN A 468 15.26 -29.85 16.63
C ASN A 468 16.26 -30.97 16.31
N SER A 469 15.80 -32.21 16.16
CA SER A 469 16.68 -33.35 15.88
C SER A 469 17.06 -33.48 14.40
N CYS A 470 16.12 -33.29 13.47
CA CYS A 470 16.38 -33.46 12.02
C CYS A 470 16.11 -32.22 11.16
N GLY A 471 15.64 -31.12 11.75
CA GLY A 471 15.36 -29.87 11.03
C GLY A 471 14.08 -29.86 10.20
N TYR A 472 13.24 -30.90 10.26
CA TYR A 472 11.96 -30.94 9.53
C TYR A 472 11.03 -29.80 9.95
N VAL A 473 10.54 -29.02 8.99
CA VAL A 473 9.58 -27.92 9.22
C VAL A 473 8.18 -28.35 8.77
N VAL A 474 7.18 -28.17 9.62
CA VAL A 474 5.79 -28.48 9.28
C VAL A 474 5.26 -27.48 8.24
N LYS A 475 4.88 -28.00 7.06
CA LYS A 475 4.39 -27.21 5.93
C LYS A 475 2.89 -27.34 5.73
N CYS A 476 2.28 -26.28 5.19
CA CYS A 476 0.87 -26.28 4.82
C CYS A 476 0.65 -27.16 3.58
N PRO A 477 -0.32 -28.10 3.57
CA PRO A 477 -0.60 -28.92 2.39
C PRO A 477 -1.16 -28.12 1.20
N ASN A 478 -1.72 -26.93 1.45
CA ASN A 478 -2.29 -26.07 0.40
C ASN A 478 -1.27 -25.09 -0.18
N CYS A 479 -0.23 -24.71 0.57
CA CYS A 479 0.71 -23.65 0.16
C CYS A 479 2.18 -24.08 0.24
N GLU A 480 2.50 -25.25 0.79
CA GLU A 480 3.88 -25.75 0.95
C GLU A 480 4.84 -24.78 1.68
N VAL A 481 4.28 -23.76 2.33
CA VAL A 481 4.94 -22.81 3.23
C VAL A 481 4.88 -23.33 4.67
N ALA A 482 5.83 -22.92 5.50
CA ALA A 482 5.85 -23.26 6.92
C ALA A 482 4.56 -22.79 7.63
N MET A 483 4.00 -23.65 8.49
CA MET A 483 2.84 -23.31 9.31
C MET A 483 3.27 -22.67 10.64
N THR A 484 2.43 -21.77 11.16
CA THR A 484 2.67 -21.02 12.39
C THR A 484 1.93 -21.65 13.57
N ARG A 485 2.61 -21.90 14.67
CA ARG A 485 1.98 -22.27 15.94
C ARG A 485 1.34 -21.05 16.59
N HIS A 486 0.10 -21.19 17.00
CA HIS A 486 -0.71 -20.20 17.71
C HIS A 486 -1.38 -20.85 18.91
N THR A 487 -1.58 -20.09 19.98
CA THR A 487 -2.43 -20.46 21.10
C THR A 487 -3.86 -20.03 20.81
N ASN A 488 -4.86 -20.88 21.05
CA ASN A 488 -6.26 -20.47 20.92
C ASN A 488 -6.59 -19.46 22.03
N GLN A 489 -7.07 -18.27 21.68
CA GLN A 489 -7.38 -17.21 22.65
C GLN A 489 -8.58 -17.58 23.54
N HIS A 490 -9.55 -18.33 23.01
CA HIS A 490 -10.75 -18.78 23.73
C HIS A 490 -10.54 -20.06 24.53
N ASN A 491 -9.44 -20.78 24.27
CA ASN A 491 -9.02 -21.94 25.03
C ASN A 491 -7.49 -21.96 25.11
N ARG A 492 -6.94 -21.29 26.13
CA ARG A 492 -5.48 -21.13 26.31
C ARG A 492 -4.71 -22.46 26.41
N ARG A 493 -5.40 -23.59 26.65
CA ARG A 493 -4.79 -24.93 26.66
C ARG A 493 -4.65 -25.55 25.26
N ALA A 494 -5.46 -25.12 24.28
CA ALA A 494 -5.44 -25.64 22.93
C ALA A 494 -4.45 -24.88 22.04
N LYS A 495 -3.41 -25.57 21.56
CA LYS A 495 -2.44 -25.04 20.59
C LYS A 495 -2.79 -25.53 19.19
N ARG A 496 -2.64 -24.67 18.17
CA ARG A 496 -2.98 -24.96 16.77
C ARG A 496 -1.93 -24.44 15.80
N LEU A 497 -1.83 -25.06 14.64
CA LEU A 497 -1.03 -24.62 13.50
C LEU A 497 -1.92 -23.87 12.51
N ILE A 498 -1.51 -22.67 12.09
CA ILE A 498 -2.23 -21.82 11.16
C ILE A 498 -1.34 -21.49 9.96
N CYS A 499 -1.88 -21.64 8.76
CA CYS A 499 -1.26 -21.09 7.56
C CYS A 499 -1.83 -19.69 7.29
N HIS A 500 -1.03 -18.65 7.47
CA HIS A 500 -1.44 -17.25 7.23
C HIS A 500 -1.77 -16.93 5.76
N TYR A 501 -1.30 -17.75 4.82
CA TYR A 501 -1.55 -17.53 3.39
C TYR A 501 -2.94 -18.02 2.93
N CYS A 502 -3.41 -19.15 3.46
CA CYS A 502 -4.69 -19.75 3.07
C CYS A 502 -5.70 -19.90 4.20
N GLY A 503 -5.34 -19.51 5.43
CA GLY A 503 -6.19 -19.59 6.61
C GLY A 503 -6.35 -20.99 7.21
N LEU A 504 -5.72 -22.03 6.64
CA LEU A 504 -5.89 -23.42 7.10
C LEU A 504 -5.41 -23.60 8.54
N ILE A 505 -6.28 -24.15 9.39
CA ILE A 505 -5.99 -24.54 10.76
C ILE A 505 -5.75 -26.06 10.83
N LYS A 506 -4.73 -26.49 11.60
CA LYS A 506 -4.43 -27.88 11.92
C LYS A 506 -4.06 -28.04 13.41
N PRO A 507 -4.21 -29.24 14.00
CA PRO A 507 -3.67 -29.51 15.33
C PRO A 507 -2.13 -29.44 15.33
N VAL A 508 -1.54 -29.14 16.50
CA VAL A 508 -0.08 -29.15 16.67
C VAL A 508 0.43 -30.59 16.64
N MET A 509 1.46 -30.81 15.85
CA MET A 509 2.13 -32.11 15.72
C MET A 509 3.17 -32.26 16.82
N THR A 510 3.08 -33.32 17.64
CA THR A 510 4.04 -33.60 18.72
C THR A 510 5.21 -34.47 18.25
N THR A 511 5.03 -35.25 17.18
CA THR A 511 6.03 -36.22 16.71
C THR A 511 6.43 -35.93 15.27
N CYS A 512 7.73 -35.92 14.98
CA CYS A 512 8.26 -35.66 13.65
C CYS A 512 7.90 -36.79 12.67
N PRO A 513 7.34 -36.52 11.47
CA PRO A 513 6.98 -37.55 10.51
C PRO A 513 8.20 -38.12 9.75
N VAL A 514 9.38 -37.48 9.88
CA VAL A 514 10.61 -37.87 9.19
C VAL A 514 11.52 -38.71 10.08
N CYS A 515 11.78 -38.25 11.30
CA CYS A 515 12.71 -38.92 12.22
C CYS A 515 12.05 -39.48 13.49
N GLN A 516 10.73 -39.34 13.64
CA GLN A 516 9.94 -39.80 14.79
C GLN A 516 10.34 -39.18 16.15
N SER A 517 11.24 -38.20 16.17
CA SER A 517 11.56 -37.42 17.38
C SER A 517 10.37 -36.62 17.88
N GLU A 518 10.22 -36.54 19.20
CA GLU A 518 9.24 -35.70 19.89
C GLU A 518 9.74 -34.25 20.12
N GLN A 519 10.97 -33.94 19.69
CA GLN A 519 11.57 -32.61 19.82
C GLN A 519 11.05 -31.65 18.74
N MET A 520 9.73 -31.46 18.69
CA MET A 520 9.07 -30.49 17.82
C MET A 520 8.89 -29.16 18.56
N ASP A 521 9.68 -28.16 18.21
CA ASP A 521 9.66 -26.85 18.88
C ASP A 521 9.46 -25.68 17.92
N SER A 522 9.15 -24.52 18.48
CA SER A 522 8.86 -23.29 17.77
C SER A 522 10.14 -22.47 17.57
N SER A 523 10.57 -22.28 16.33
CA SER A 523 11.72 -21.42 16.03
C SER A 523 11.29 -20.04 15.55
N GLY A 524 11.83 -18.99 16.16
CA GLY A 524 11.62 -17.60 15.76
C GLY A 524 11.41 -16.60 16.90
N LEU A 525 12.01 -15.41 16.80
CA LEU A 525 11.78 -14.28 17.69
C LEU A 525 10.52 -13.53 17.20
N GLY A 526 9.44 -13.56 18.00
CA GLY A 526 8.16 -12.93 17.70
C GLY A 526 7.75 -11.93 18.79
N THR A 527 6.75 -11.10 18.53
CA THR A 527 6.25 -10.09 19.49
C THR A 527 5.83 -10.71 20.84
N GLN A 528 5.28 -11.93 20.83
CA GLN A 528 4.95 -12.70 22.04
C GLN A 528 6.19 -13.12 22.82
N MET A 529 7.23 -13.62 22.15
CA MET A 529 8.47 -14.00 22.83
C MET A 529 9.18 -12.79 23.45
N VAL A 530 9.08 -11.62 22.82
CA VAL A 530 9.58 -10.36 23.37
C VAL A 530 8.76 -9.92 24.58
N GLU A 531 7.44 -10.08 24.54
CA GLU A 531 6.53 -9.80 25.66
C GLU A 531 6.77 -10.74 26.85
N ASP A 532 6.92 -12.05 26.61
CA ASP A 532 7.23 -13.03 27.65
C ASP A 532 8.60 -12.74 28.29
N ALA A 533 9.60 -12.43 27.46
CA ALA A 533 10.92 -12.01 27.95
C ALA A 533 10.86 -10.70 28.74
N PHE A 534 10.01 -9.76 28.31
CA PHE A 534 9.80 -8.49 29.00
C PHE A 534 9.25 -8.74 30.41
N TYR A 535 8.14 -9.48 30.55
CA TYR A 535 7.55 -9.75 31.87
C TYR A 535 8.42 -10.62 32.77
N LYS A 536 9.32 -11.44 32.21
CA LYS A 536 10.33 -12.17 33.00
C LYS A 536 11.32 -11.23 33.70
N HIS A 537 11.70 -10.13 33.06
CA HIS A 537 12.66 -9.16 33.59
C HIS A 537 12.00 -7.98 34.31
N PHE A 538 10.78 -7.61 33.91
CA PHE A 538 10.06 -6.41 34.33
C PHE A 538 8.62 -6.75 34.75
N PRO A 539 8.42 -7.53 35.84
CA PRO A 539 7.09 -7.99 36.24
C PRO A 539 6.17 -6.85 36.72
N ASP A 540 6.74 -5.77 37.24
CA ASP A 540 6.01 -4.63 37.81
C ASP A 540 5.62 -3.57 36.77
N TYR A 541 6.11 -3.70 35.52
CA TYR A 541 5.89 -2.72 34.45
C TYR A 541 4.90 -3.23 33.41
N ARG A 542 4.13 -2.33 32.80
CA ARG A 542 3.07 -2.68 31.85
C ARG A 542 3.58 -2.56 30.42
N ALA A 543 3.48 -3.65 29.66
CA ALA A 543 3.74 -3.65 28.22
C ALA A 543 2.44 -3.73 27.40
N LEU A 544 2.38 -2.96 26.32
CA LEU A 544 1.36 -3.08 25.28
C LEU A 544 1.97 -3.75 24.05
N ARG A 545 1.30 -4.78 23.52
CA ARG A 545 1.68 -5.43 22.27
C ARG A 545 0.84 -4.90 21.12
N MET A 546 1.50 -4.44 20.06
CA MET A 546 0.87 -3.95 18.83
C MET A 546 1.36 -4.78 17.63
N ASP A 547 0.58 -5.78 17.26
CA ASP A 547 0.76 -6.62 16.09
C ASP A 547 -0.55 -6.88 15.34
N PHE A 548 -0.48 -7.48 14.16
CA PHE A 548 -1.65 -7.72 13.30
C PHE A 548 -2.74 -8.58 13.94
N ASP A 549 -2.39 -9.43 14.91
CA ASP A 549 -3.31 -10.36 15.56
C ASP A 549 -3.99 -9.74 16.79
N THR A 550 -3.45 -8.65 17.35
CA THR A 550 -4.02 -7.91 18.50
C THR A 550 -4.91 -6.72 18.09
N THR A 551 -4.96 -6.38 16.80
CA THR A 551 -5.56 -5.12 16.31
C THR A 551 -6.71 -5.32 15.32
N VAL A 552 -7.59 -6.28 15.59
CA VAL A 552 -8.65 -6.71 14.66
C VAL A 552 -9.92 -5.82 14.72
N GLY A 553 -10.08 -4.99 15.77
CA GLY A 553 -11.20 -4.05 15.91
C GLY A 553 -11.00 -2.74 15.13
N LEU A 554 -12.11 -2.09 14.72
CA LEU A 554 -12.13 -0.84 13.94
C LEU A 554 -11.32 0.30 14.59
N ASN A 555 -11.20 0.33 15.92
CA ASN A 555 -10.48 1.38 16.69
C ASN A 555 -9.32 0.85 17.56
N ALA A 556 -9.08 -0.46 17.60
CA ALA A 556 -8.11 -1.08 18.53
C ALA A 556 -6.67 -0.52 18.38
N HIS A 557 -6.28 -0.15 17.16
CA HIS A 557 -4.99 0.51 16.92
C HIS A 557 -4.89 1.87 17.61
N GLN A 558 -5.94 2.68 17.52
CA GLN A 558 -5.94 4.03 18.06
C GLN A 558 -6.01 3.99 19.59
N GLU A 559 -6.81 3.09 20.15
CA GLU A 559 -6.88 2.86 21.60
C GLU A 559 -5.51 2.52 22.20
N ILE A 560 -4.75 1.58 21.60
CA ILE A 560 -3.41 1.21 22.09
C ILE A 560 -2.44 2.40 22.02
N LEU A 561 -2.49 3.18 20.93
CA LEU A 561 -1.61 4.34 20.75
C LEU A 561 -2.00 5.49 21.67
N THR A 562 -3.29 5.72 21.90
CA THR A 562 -3.79 6.70 22.87
C THR A 562 -3.39 6.31 24.28
N ALA A 563 -3.65 5.06 24.70
CA ALA A 563 -3.26 4.56 26.02
C ALA A 563 -1.74 4.68 26.25
N PHE A 564 -0.92 4.35 25.25
CA PHE A 564 0.52 4.55 25.35
C PHE A 564 0.91 6.04 25.40
N GLY A 565 0.27 6.89 24.59
CA GLY A 565 0.51 8.34 24.59
C GLY A 565 0.09 9.05 25.87
N GLU A 566 -0.94 8.55 26.55
CA GLU A 566 -1.43 9.02 27.84
C GLU A 566 -0.62 8.50 29.04
N GLY A 567 0.37 7.63 28.79
CA GLY A 567 1.25 7.09 29.83
C GLY A 567 0.68 5.89 30.57
N GLU A 568 -0.36 5.24 30.06
CA GLU A 568 -0.97 4.07 30.73
C GLU A 568 -0.10 2.80 30.68
N ALA A 569 0.98 2.81 29.91
CA ALA A 569 1.92 1.69 29.78
C ALA A 569 3.36 2.17 29.61
N ASP A 570 4.30 1.40 30.14
CA ASP A 570 5.72 1.74 30.16
C ASP A 570 6.43 1.33 28.87
N CYS A 571 5.99 0.24 28.24
CA CYS A 571 6.65 -0.31 27.06
C CYS A 571 5.67 -0.62 25.92
N LEU A 572 6.00 -0.18 24.70
CA LEU A 572 5.27 -0.56 23.49
C LEU A 572 6.10 -1.55 22.66
N ILE A 573 5.61 -2.78 22.53
CA ILE A 573 6.24 -3.85 21.77
C ILE A 573 5.51 -4.01 20.44
N GLY A 574 6.22 -3.90 19.31
CA GLY A 574 5.53 -4.00 18.03
C GLY A 574 6.43 -4.20 16.81
N THR A 575 5.76 -4.31 15.67
CA THR A 575 6.42 -4.46 14.35
C THR A 575 6.54 -3.11 13.64
N GLN A 576 6.65 -3.10 12.31
CA GLN A 576 6.80 -1.88 11.49
C GLN A 576 5.77 -0.78 11.75
N MET A 577 4.63 -1.11 12.36
CA MET A 577 3.57 -0.16 12.67
C MET A 577 3.95 0.81 13.80
N ILE A 578 4.72 0.38 14.80
CA ILE A 578 5.10 1.27 15.91
C ILE A 578 6.17 2.31 15.49
N ALA A 579 6.91 2.03 14.42
CA ALA A 579 7.98 2.91 13.95
C ALA A 579 7.48 4.09 13.09
N LYS A 580 6.19 4.12 12.72
CA LYS A 580 5.63 5.07 11.74
C LYS A 580 4.62 6.02 12.36
N GLY A 581 4.61 7.27 11.91
CA GLY A 581 3.47 8.19 12.08
C GLY A 581 3.13 8.68 13.50
N HIS A 582 3.65 8.08 14.57
CA HIS A 582 3.33 8.44 15.95
C HIS A 582 4.51 9.12 16.66
N ASP A 583 4.21 10.07 17.54
CA ASP A 583 5.19 10.82 18.31
C ASP A 583 4.83 10.73 19.80
N PHE A 584 5.76 10.22 20.61
CA PHE A 584 5.55 9.96 22.03
C PHE A 584 6.63 10.70 22.82
N PRO A 585 6.28 11.82 23.50
CA PRO A 585 7.26 12.71 24.12
C PRO A 585 8.05 12.05 25.26
N ASN A 586 7.46 11.04 25.91
CA ASN A 586 8.03 10.35 27.07
C ASN A 586 8.92 9.15 26.69
N VAL A 587 9.06 8.83 25.40
CA VAL A 587 9.90 7.71 24.95
C VAL A 587 11.37 8.08 25.01
N GLN A 588 12.10 7.43 25.91
CA GLN A 588 13.55 7.63 26.10
C GLN A 588 14.39 6.52 25.50
N THR A 589 13.82 5.32 25.33
CA THR A 589 14.57 4.13 24.90
C THR A 589 13.88 3.41 23.76
N VAL A 590 14.61 3.17 22.68
CA VAL A 590 14.14 2.42 21.51
C VAL A 590 15.05 1.21 21.28
N GLY A 591 14.52 0.01 21.43
CA GLY A 591 15.22 -1.24 21.11
C GLY A 591 14.80 -1.76 19.74
N ILE A 592 15.74 -1.92 18.81
CA ILE A 592 15.52 -2.53 17.49
C ILE A 592 16.14 -3.92 17.51
N LEU A 593 15.28 -4.93 17.59
CA LEU A 593 15.62 -6.34 17.72
C LEU A 593 15.83 -6.99 16.36
N ALA A 594 16.78 -7.93 16.29
CA ALA A 594 17.06 -8.76 15.13
C ALA A 594 17.27 -7.98 13.82
N VAL A 595 18.15 -6.97 13.84
CA VAL A 595 18.40 -6.06 12.72
C VAL A 595 18.79 -6.80 11.44
N ASP A 596 19.49 -7.93 11.54
CA ASP A 596 19.93 -8.74 10.39
C ASP A 596 18.77 -9.22 9.50
N SER A 597 17.60 -9.42 10.11
CA SER A 597 16.39 -9.86 9.41
C SER A 597 15.88 -8.83 8.39
N LEU A 598 16.19 -7.54 8.58
CA LEU A 598 15.81 -6.45 7.68
C LEU A 598 16.54 -6.52 6.34
N LEU A 599 17.79 -7.01 6.35
CA LEU A 599 18.65 -7.02 5.17
C LEU A 599 18.32 -8.19 4.23
N ASN A 600 17.76 -9.29 4.77
CA ASN A 600 17.61 -10.56 4.06
C ASN A 600 16.14 -10.85 3.64
N THR A 601 15.47 -9.91 2.98
CA THR A 601 14.05 -10.07 2.57
C THR A 601 13.86 -10.67 1.17
N GLY A 602 14.95 -10.99 0.45
CA GLY A 602 14.89 -11.60 -0.89
C GLY A 602 14.43 -10.64 -1.99
N THR A 603 14.54 -9.32 -1.75
CA THR A 603 14.23 -8.27 -2.73
C THR A 603 15.44 -7.36 -2.95
N TYR A 604 15.58 -6.77 -4.13
CA TYR A 604 16.68 -5.82 -4.39
C TYR A 604 16.57 -4.52 -3.59
N LYS A 605 15.39 -4.20 -3.03
CA LYS A 605 15.14 -3.05 -2.16
C LYS A 605 15.31 -3.36 -0.67
N SER A 606 15.79 -4.55 -0.30
CA SER A 606 15.89 -4.94 1.12
C SER A 606 16.75 -3.97 1.94
N GLU A 607 17.91 -3.59 1.42
CA GLU A 607 18.83 -2.65 2.07
C GLU A 607 18.24 -1.24 2.21
N GLU A 608 17.51 -0.77 1.20
CA GLU A 608 16.78 0.50 1.24
C GLU A 608 15.69 0.52 2.31
N ARG A 609 14.87 -0.53 2.38
CA ARG A 609 13.84 -0.64 3.41
C ARG A 609 14.44 -0.75 4.79
N ALA A 610 15.53 -1.49 4.93
CA ALA A 610 16.25 -1.61 6.19
C ALA A 610 16.73 -0.23 6.66
N PHE A 611 17.37 0.55 5.79
CA PHE A 611 17.80 1.91 6.09
C PHE A 611 16.63 2.80 6.53
N GLN A 612 15.54 2.82 5.77
CA GLN A 612 14.36 3.65 6.03
C GLN A 612 13.74 3.31 7.39
N LEU A 613 13.52 2.02 7.67
CA LEU A 613 12.94 1.56 8.93
C LEU A 613 13.84 1.88 10.14
N LEU A 614 15.14 1.63 10.04
CA LEU A 614 16.10 1.92 11.10
C LEU A 614 16.20 3.42 11.39
N THR A 615 16.26 4.25 10.35
CA THR A 615 16.34 5.71 10.49
C THR A 615 15.05 6.29 11.08
N GLN A 616 13.88 5.81 10.63
CA GLN A 616 12.58 6.23 11.16
C GLN A 616 12.44 5.86 12.64
N ALA A 617 12.79 4.62 13.00
CA ALA A 617 12.74 4.14 14.38
C ALA A 617 13.72 4.89 15.28
N ALA A 618 14.95 5.15 14.82
CA ALA A 618 15.92 5.94 15.55
C ALA A 618 15.40 7.38 15.79
N GLY A 619 14.85 8.02 14.75
CA GLY A 619 14.32 9.39 14.81
C GLY A 619 13.05 9.59 15.66
N ARG A 620 12.50 8.53 16.28
CA ARG A 620 11.41 8.63 17.26
C ARG A 620 11.88 8.98 18.67
N SER A 621 13.12 8.65 19.00
CA SER A 621 13.73 8.99 20.30
C SER A 621 14.39 10.37 20.23
N GLY A 622 14.14 11.23 21.24
CA GLY A 622 14.74 12.58 21.32
C GLY A 622 13.98 13.68 20.55
N ARG A 623 12.64 13.70 20.64
CA ARG A 623 11.79 14.81 20.16
C ARG A 623 11.29 15.73 21.28
N SER A 624 11.41 15.29 22.53
CA SER A 624 11.38 16.11 23.74
C SER A 624 12.78 16.68 24.03
N ASP A 625 12.89 17.54 25.05
CA ASP A 625 14.18 18.10 25.49
C ASP A 625 15.16 17.04 26.05
N ILE A 626 14.72 15.78 26.17
CA ILE A 626 15.47 14.66 26.73
C ILE A 626 16.10 13.84 25.60
N GLN A 627 17.43 13.66 25.64
CA GLN A 627 18.15 12.85 24.67
C GLN A 627 17.82 11.35 24.84
N GLY A 628 17.19 10.75 23.84
CA GLY A 628 16.88 9.32 23.83
C GLY A 628 18.06 8.41 23.44
N ASN A 629 17.93 7.11 23.73
CA ASN A 629 18.89 6.06 23.38
C ASN A 629 18.26 5.03 22.44
N VAL A 630 19.00 4.62 21.41
CA VAL A 630 18.58 3.59 20.45
C VAL A 630 19.53 2.41 20.54
N PHE A 631 19.01 1.19 20.68
CA PHE A 631 19.80 -0.03 20.75
C PHE A 631 19.55 -0.90 19.53
N LEU A 632 20.59 -1.18 18.75
CA LEU A 632 20.54 -2.05 17.57
C LEU A 632 21.09 -3.43 17.95
N GLN A 633 20.22 -4.45 18.03
CA GLN A 633 20.60 -5.82 18.35
C GLN A 633 20.67 -6.70 17.11
N GLY A 634 21.81 -7.36 16.91
CA GLY A 634 22.00 -8.28 15.79
C GLY A 634 23.33 -9.02 15.87
N TYR A 635 23.55 -9.91 14.91
CA TYR A 635 24.77 -10.71 14.77
C TYR A 635 25.76 -10.06 13.80
N GLY A 636 25.26 -9.44 12.72
CA GLY A 636 26.04 -8.84 11.63
C GLY A 636 25.97 -7.30 11.61
N LEU A 637 26.25 -6.66 12.74
CA LEU A 637 26.13 -5.20 12.89
C LEU A 637 27.19 -4.38 12.11
N ASP A 638 28.17 -5.02 11.48
CA ASP A 638 29.21 -4.38 10.68
C ASP A 638 28.72 -3.91 9.29
N ASN A 639 27.47 -4.24 8.93
CA ASN A 639 26.90 -3.90 7.63
C ASN A 639 26.80 -2.37 7.38
N HIS A 640 27.17 -1.94 6.17
CA HIS A 640 27.19 -0.52 5.77
C HIS A 640 25.83 0.19 5.92
N VAL A 641 24.72 -0.51 5.68
CA VAL A 641 23.36 0.01 5.80
C VAL A 641 23.06 0.35 7.25
N ILE A 642 23.41 -0.55 8.17
CA ILE A 642 23.14 -0.39 9.60
C ILE A 642 23.95 0.79 10.14
N LYS A 643 25.24 0.89 9.78
CA LYS A 643 26.10 2.01 10.17
C LYS A 643 25.57 3.35 9.64
N SER A 644 25.21 3.40 8.36
CA SER A 644 24.68 4.63 7.74
C SER A 644 23.34 5.05 8.37
N ALA A 645 22.47 4.09 8.70
CA ALA A 645 21.21 4.38 9.38
C ALA A 645 21.40 4.86 10.82
N ALA A 646 22.38 4.30 11.55
CA ALA A 646 22.76 4.76 12.89
C ALA A 646 23.30 6.20 12.89
N GLU A 647 24.08 6.56 11.87
CA GLU A 647 24.58 7.93 11.65
C GLU A 647 23.51 8.88 11.05
N GLN A 648 22.35 8.34 10.64
CA GLN A 648 21.32 9.04 9.86
C GLN A 648 21.86 9.69 8.56
N ASP A 649 22.93 9.13 8.00
CA ASP A 649 23.58 9.64 6.79
C ASP A 649 22.98 8.97 5.55
N TYR A 650 21.91 9.59 5.06
CA TYR A 650 21.26 9.16 3.81
C TYR A 650 22.19 9.26 2.60
N LEU A 651 23.07 10.26 2.52
CA LEU A 651 23.92 10.47 1.34
C LEU A 651 24.98 9.37 1.22
N LYS A 652 25.56 8.95 2.34
CA LYS A 652 26.50 7.81 2.41
C LYS A 652 25.81 6.51 1.99
N PHE A 653 24.62 6.25 2.53
CA PHE A 653 23.80 5.10 2.13
C PHE A 653 23.46 5.15 0.63
N TYR A 654 22.97 6.28 0.13
CA TYR A 654 22.54 6.47 -1.24
C TYR A 654 23.67 6.21 -2.24
N LYS A 655 24.87 6.77 -2.00
CA LYS A 655 26.04 6.54 -2.87
C LYS A 655 26.40 5.05 -2.97
N ALA A 656 26.44 4.34 -1.85
CA ALA A 656 26.74 2.91 -1.83
C ALA A 656 25.68 2.10 -2.59
N GLN A 657 24.39 2.41 -2.38
CA GLN A 657 23.30 1.77 -3.10
C GLN A 657 23.33 2.05 -4.59
N LEU A 658 23.58 3.30 -4.99
CA LEU A 658 23.57 3.69 -6.39
C LEU A 658 24.62 2.90 -7.18
N GLU A 659 25.84 2.78 -6.64
CA GLU A 659 26.91 1.97 -7.25
C GLU A 659 26.57 0.48 -7.31
N PHE A 660 25.94 -0.07 -6.27
CA PHE A 660 25.46 -1.45 -6.29
C PHE A 660 24.39 -1.66 -7.38
N ARG A 661 23.38 -0.79 -7.45
CA ARG A 661 22.29 -0.90 -8.43
C ARG A 661 22.76 -0.68 -9.86
N LYS A 662 23.75 0.19 -10.07
CA LYS A 662 24.38 0.40 -11.38
C LYS A 662 25.07 -0.87 -11.88
N ARG A 663 25.87 -1.51 -11.03
CA ARG A 663 26.54 -2.79 -11.37
C ARG A 663 25.57 -3.95 -11.57
N ALA A 664 24.49 -4.00 -10.80
CA ALA A 664 23.49 -5.07 -10.87
C ALA A 664 22.39 -4.84 -11.93
N GLU A 665 22.43 -3.69 -12.62
CA GLU A 665 21.41 -3.22 -13.56
C GLU A 665 20.00 -3.22 -12.95
N PHE A 666 19.90 -2.75 -11.70
CA PHE A 666 18.64 -2.57 -10.99
C PHE A 666 18.10 -1.13 -11.15
N PRO A 667 16.80 -0.91 -10.92
CA PRO A 667 16.22 0.44 -10.95
C PRO A 667 17.00 1.42 -10.06
N PRO A 668 17.42 2.60 -10.57
CA PRO A 668 16.95 3.26 -11.79
C PRO A 668 17.73 2.96 -13.08
N PHE A 669 18.81 2.18 -13.06
CA PHE A 669 19.69 1.95 -14.21
C PHE A 669 19.23 0.82 -15.15
N GLY A 670 18.47 -0.12 -14.61
CA GLY A 670 17.79 -1.16 -15.38
C GLY A 670 16.37 -1.37 -14.86
N GLN A 671 15.61 -2.20 -15.55
CA GLN A 671 14.20 -2.46 -15.31
C GLN A 671 13.99 -3.97 -15.18
N ILE A 672 13.08 -4.37 -14.29
CA ILE A 672 12.81 -5.77 -14.00
C ILE A 672 11.36 -6.08 -14.33
N GLY A 673 11.09 -7.00 -15.25
CA GLY A 673 9.78 -7.53 -15.53
C GLY A 673 9.62 -8.89 -14.87
N ILE A 674 8.57 -9.09 -14.07
CA ILE A 674 8.19 -10.41 -13.57
C ILE A 674 6.89 -10.85 -14.23
N ILE A 675 6.94 -12.03 -14.83
CA ILE A 675 5.78 -12.74 -15.34
C ILE A 675 5.52 -13.89 -14.40
N MET A 676 4.38 -13.88 -13.72
CA MET A 676 3.99 -14.94 -12.80
C MET A 676 2.82 -15.73 -13.37
N ILE A 677 3.01 -17.04 -13.45
CA ILE A 677 2.09 -17.99 -14.06
C ILE A 677 1.62 -18.91 -12.94
N GLN A 678 0.30 -19.03 -12.79
CA GLN A 678 -0.30 -19.81 -11.71
C GLN A 678 -1.50 -20.63 -12.15
N GLY A 679 -1.68 -21.80 -11.56
CA GLY A 679 -2.78 -22.71 -11.92
C GLY A 679 -2.89 -23.89 -10.96
N LEU A 680 -3.98 -24.64 -11.04
CA LEU A 680 -4.24 -25.77 -10.14
C LEU A 680 -3.40 -27.01 -10.46
N VAL A 681 -2.94 -27.15 -11.70
CA VAL A 681 -2.20 -28.32 -12.19
C VAL A 681 -0.77 -27.91 -12.55
N GLU A 682 0.22 -28.45 -11.84
CA GLU A 682 1.64 -28.05 -12.01
C GLU A 682 2.14 -28.26 -13.43
N ARG A 683 1.85 -29.44 -14.03
CA ARG A 683 2.30 -29.77 -15.39
C ARG A 683 1.85 -28.73 -16.41
N THR A 684 0.60 -28.27 -16.32
CA THR A 684 0.03 -27.25 -17.21
C THR A 684 0.71 -25.90 -17.01
N VAL A 685 0.98 -25.51 -15.76
CA VAL A 685 1.66 -24.25 -15.41
C VAL A 685 3.10 -24.26 -15.90
N ARG A 686 3.85 -25.35 -15.66
CA ARG A 686 5.23 -25.52 -16.09
C ARG A 686 5.34 -25.49 -17.61
N ASN A 687 4.50 -26.26 -18.31
CA ASN A 687 4.48 -26.28 -19.78
C ASN A 687 4.16 -24.90 -20.36
N GLU A 688 3.20 -24.18 -19.77
CA GLU A 688 2.87 -22.82 -20.20
C GLU A 688 4.05 -21.85 -19.97
N ALA A 689 4.77 -22.00 -18.86
CA ALA A 689 5.96 -21.19 -18.57
C ALA A 689 7.08 -21.42 -19.61
N THR A 690 7.33 -22.69 -19.96
CA THR A 690 8.30 -23.05 -21.00
C THR A 690 7.86 -22.55 -22.38
N ASN A 691 6.59 -22.74 -22.74
CA ASN A 691 6.05 -22.25 -24.02
C ASN A 691 6.15 -20.72 -24.12
N LEU A 692 5.86 -20.02 -23.02
CA LEU A 692 5.98 -18.57 -22.96
C LEU A 692 7.43 -18.12 -23.13
N PHE A 693 8.38 -18.78 -22.46
CA PHE A 693 9.81 -18.52 -22.62
C PHE A 693 10.24 -18.63 -24.08
N ILE A 694 9.93 -19.75 -24.74
CA ILE A 694 10.26 -19.98 -26.16
C ILE A 694 9.60 -18.91 -27.05
N SER A 695 8.34 -18.56 -26.80
CA SER A 695 7.63 -17.54 -27.59
C SER A 695 8.27 -16.16 -27.46
N LEU A 696 8.69 -15.78 -26.24
CA LEU A 696 9.36 -14.52 -25.99
C LEU A 696 10.76 -14.49 -26.60
N GLN A 697 11.49 -15.60 -26.54
CA GLN A 697 12.80 -15.74 -27.18
C GLN A 697 12.70 -15.54 -28.69
N LYS A 698 11.68 -16.13 -29.33
CA LYS A 698 11.39 -15.91 -30.76
C LYS A 698 11.03 -14.45 -31.05
N ALA A 699 10.23 -13.81 -30.20
CA ALA A 699 9.90 -12.39 -30.36
C ALA A 699 11.14 -11.50 -30.27
N MET A 700 12.07 -11.81 -29.37
CA MET A 700 13.37 -11.12 -29.27
C MET A 700 14.26 -11.35 -30.49
N GLN A 701 14.23 -12.55 -31.08
CA GLN A 701 15.00 -12.88 -32.29
C GLN A 701 14.46 -12.19 -33.55
N ASN A 702 13.14 -11.95 -33.61
CA ASN A 702 12.52 -11.27 -34.75
C ASN A 702 12.86 -9.77 -34.81
N ASP A 703 13.20 -9.16 -33.68
CA ASP A 703 13.54 -7.72 -33.58
C ASP A 703 14.75 -7.53 -32.64
N VAL A 704 15.89 -8.04 -33.07
CA VAL A 704 17.14 -8.05 -32.29
C VAL A 704 17.59 -6.64 -31.93
N GLU A 705 17.36 -5.67 -32.81
CA GLU A 705 17.75 -4.29 -32.59
C GLU A 705 16.90 -3.64 -31.48
N TYR A 706 15.56 -3.79 -31.54
CA TYR A 706 14.69 -3.26 -30.50
C TYR A 706 14.93 -3.90 -29.14
N PHE A 707 15.18 -5.22 -29.08
CA PHE A 707 15.40 -5.97 -27.84
C PHE A 707 16.88 -6.06 -27.42
N LYS A 708 17.76 -5.22 -27.98
CA LYS A 708 19.17 -5.15 -27.57
C LYS A 708 19.30 -4.81 -26.07
N GLY A 709 20.12 -5.60 -25.37
CA GLY A 709 20.34 -5.47 -23.92
C GLY A 709 19.26 -6.07 -23.03
N VAL A 710 18.24 -6.74 -23.61
CA VAL A 710 17.22 -7.45 -22.83
C VAL A 710 17.70 -8.86 -22.48
N THR A 711 17.67 -9.20 -21.20
CA THR A 711 17.99 -10.53 -20.68
C THR A 711 16.72 -11.22 -20.21
N LEU A 712 16.37 -12.35 -20.82
CA LEU A 712 15.26 -13.21 -20.40
C LEU A 712 15.82 -14.42 -19.63
N TYR A 713 15.45 -14.54 -18.35
CA TYR A 713 15.83 -15.68 -17.53
C TYR A 713 14.92 -16.88 -17.77
N THR A 714 15.46 -18.07 -17.57
CA THR A 714 14.72 -19.32 -17.72
C THR A 714 13.56 -19.41 -16.71
N PRO A 715 12.44 -20.07 -17.06
CA PRO A 715 11.34 -20.28 -16.13
C PRO A 715 11.79 -21.03 -14.89
N ALA A 716 11.42 -20.53 -13.71
CA ALA A 716 11.69 -21.18 -12.43
C ALA A 716 10.44 -21.19 -11.55
N PRO A 717 10.32 -22.13 -10.60
CA PRO A 717 9.31 -22.02 -9.55
C PRO A 717 9.41 -20.67 -8.84
N ALA A 718 8.26 -20.08 -8.48
CA ALA A 718 8.27 -18.90 -7.62
C ALA A 718 8.85 -19.26 -6.23
N PRO A 719 9.43 -18.31 -5.48
CA PRO A 719 9.97 -18.57 -4.15
C PRO A 719 8.96 -19.29 -3.22
N ILE A 720 7.68 -18.94 -3.36
CA ILE A 720 6.57 -19.75 -2.86
C ILE A 720 5.98 -20.51 -4.05
N ALA A 721 6.44 -21.76 -4.24
CA ALA A 721 6.12 -22.61 -5.38
C ALA A 721 4.63 -22.98 -5.47
N ARG A 722 3.90 -22.97 -4.34
CA ARG A 722 2.46 -23.24 -4.28
C ARG A 722 1.76 -22.27 -3.36
N LEU A 723 0.59 -21.75 -3.74
CA LEU A 723 -0.18 -20.84 -2.90
C LEU A 723 -1.67 -21.10 -3.10
N ARG A 724 -2.41 -21.37 -2.01
CA ARG A 724 -3.85 -21.67 -2.06
C ARG A 724 -4.18 -22.74 -3.10
N LYS A 725 -3.43 -23.85 -3.07
CA LYS A 725 -3.45 -25.01 -3.97
C LYS A 725 -3.00 -24.74 -5.42
N ARG A 726 -2.65 -23.50 -5.77
CA ARG A 726 -2.17 -23.14 -7.11
C ARG A 726 -0.64 -23.18 -7.17
N TYR A 727 -0.09 -23.93 -8.12
CA TYR A 727 1.32 -23.93 -8.45
C TYR A 727 1.71 -22.63 -9.13
N ARG A 728 2.90 -22.10 -8.82
CA ARG A 728 3.38 -20.79 -9.28
C ARG A 728 4.77 -20.93 -9.91
N TYR A 729 4.88 -20.50 -11.15
CA TYR A 729 6.14 -20.34 -11.88
C TYR A 729 6.34 -18.86 -12.22
N ARG A 730 7.60 -18.44 -12.34
CA ARG A 730 7.96 -17.09 -12.74
C ARG A 730 8.97 -17.10 -13.88
N LEU A 731 8.87 -16.10 -14.75
CA LEU A 731 9.93 -15.68 -15.65
C LEU A 731 10.35 -14.27 -15.25
N ILE A 732 11.65 -14.00 -15.36
CA ILE A 732 12.22 -12.68 -15.06
C ILE A 732 12.80 -12.12 -16.36
N ILE A 733 12.53 -10.86 -16.62
CA ILE A 733 13.10 -10.08 -17.71
C ILE A 733 13.90 -8.94 -17.07
N LYS A 734 15.15 -8.75 -17.51
CA LYS A 734 15.91 -7.53 -17.24
C LYS A 734 16.09 -6.75 -18.53
N SER A 735 15.97 -5.44 -18.46
CA SER A 735 16.07 -4.58 -19.64
C SER A 735 16.51 -3.16 -19.25
N PRO A 736 17.27 -2.45 -20.11
CA PRO A 736 17.60 -1.05 -19.88
C PRO A 736 16.40 -0.11 -20.03
N LYS A 737 15.34 -0.51 -20.76
CA LYS A 737 14.19 0.36 -21.11
C LYS A 737 12.88 -0.29 -20.71
N VAL A 738 12.06 0.42 -19.93
CA VAL A 738 10.72 -0.04 -19.50
C VAL A 738 9.85 -0.42 -20.71
N LEU A 739 9.97 0.31 -21.82
CA LEU A 739 9.19 0.08 -23.05
C LEU A 739 9.45 -1.30 -23.67
N GLN A 740 10.68 -1.83 -23.58
CA GLN A 740 10.98 -3.17 -24.09
C GLN A 740 10.22 -4.24 -23.30
N ILE A 741 10.19 -4.12 -21.97
CA ILE A 741 9.41 -5.02 -21.10
C ILE A 741 7.91 -4.85 -21.39
N ALA A 742 7.45 -3.61 -21.55
CA ALA A 742 6.06 -3.32 -21.84
C ALA A 742 5.60 -3.96 -23.16
N GLN A 743 6.45 -3.92 -24.20
CA GLN A 743 6.19 -4.56 -25.48
C GLN A 743 6.05 -6.09 -25.34
N MET A 744 6.93 -6.72 -24.55
CA MET A 744 6.83 -8.15 -24.24
C MET A 744 5.52 -8.45 -23.48
N PHE A 745 5.17 -7.65 -22.48
CA PHE A 745 3.94 -7.82 -21.70
C PHE A 745 2.69 -7.63 -22.55
N TYR A 746 2.72 -6.69 -23.50
CA TYR A 746 1.65 -6.50 -24.47
C TYR A 746 1.47 -7.75 -25.37
N PHE A 747 2.56 -8.34 -25.88
CA PHE A 747 2.50 -9.60 -26.62
C PHE A 747 1.85 -10.73 -25.79
N ILE A 748 2.23 -10.86 -24.51
CA ILE A 748 1.66 -11.86 -23.60
C ILE A 748 0.16 -11.62 -23.37
N SER A 749 -0.24 -10.34 -23.23
CA SER A 749 -1.63 -9.97 -22.96
C SER A 749 -2.59 -10.34 -24.09
N ARG A 750 -2.11 -10.38 -25.35
CA ARG A 750 -2.88 -10.76 -26.54
C ARG A 750 -2.90 -12.26 -26.83
N ARG A 751 -2.02 -13.04 -26.19
CA ARG A 751 -1.94 -14.48 -26.42
C ARG A 751 -3.09 -15.20 -25.72
N LYS A 752 -3.69 -16.18 -26.40
CA LYS A 752 -4.66 -17.09 -25.80
C LYS A 752 -3.99 -17.95 -24.72
N LYS A 753 -4.55 -17.93 -23.52
CA LYS A 753 -4.02 -18.65 -22.35
C LYS A 753 -4.69 -20.03 -22.24
N PRO A 754 -3.98 -21.08 -21.78
CA PRO A 754 -4.60 -22.36 -21.47
C PRO A 754 -5.68 -22.22 -20.40
N SER A 755 -6.72 -23.05 -20.48
CA SER A 755 -7.77 -23.08 -19.45
C SER A 755 -7.17 -23.41 -18.08
N GLY A 756 -7.62 -22.70 -17.04
CA GLY A 756 -7.16 -22.91 -15.66
C GLY A 756 -5.81 -22.29 -15.31
N VAL A 757 -5.16 -21.57 -16.23
CA VAL A 757 -3.90 -20.85 -15.99
C VAL A 757 -4.13 -19.33 -15.95
N GLY A 758 -3.73 -18.70 -14.84
CA GLY A 758 -3.65 -17.26 -14.68
C GLY A 758 -2.24 -16.74 -14.91
N ILE A 759 -2.13 -15.57 -15.55
CA ILE A 759 -0.86 -14.86 -15.74
C ILE A 759 -1.01 -13.46 -15.15
N SER A 760 -0.07 -13.07 -14.30
CA SER A 760 0.07 -11.69 -13.79
C SER A 760 1.41 -11.12 -14.21
N LEU A 761 1.41 -9.85 -14.59
CA LEU A 761 2.54 -9.12 -15.13
C LEU A 761 2.87 -7.96 -14.18
N ASP A 762 4.15 -7.76 -13.87
CA ASP A 762 4.58 -6.70 -12.97
C ASP A 762 5.94 -6.13 -13.39
N ILE A 763 6.06 -4.80 -13.44
CA ILE A 763 7.30 -4.08 -13.77
C ILE A 763 7.85 -3.46 -12.50
N ASN A 764 9.12 -3.70 -12.21
CA ASN A 764 9.85 -3.33 -11.01
C ASN A 764 9.08 -3.70 -9.73
N PRO A 765 8.73 -4.97 -9.53
CA PRO A 765 7.90 -5.37 -8.40
C PRO A 765 8.59 -5.08 -7.06
N GLU A 766 7.80 -4.61 -6.10
CA GLU A 766 8.23 -4.38 -4.70
C GLU A 766 8.56 -5.70 -3.98
N HIS A 767 7.96 -6.81 -4.43
CA HIS A 767 8.20 -8.15 -3.91
C HIS A 767 8.49 -9.11 -5.05
N MET A 768 9.54 -9.92 -4.90
CA MET A 768 9.92 -10.93 -5.89
C MET A 768 9.33 -12.33 -5.58
N LEU A 769 8.40 -12.42 -4.60
CA LEU A 769 7.85 -13.65 -4.01
C LEU A 769 6.59 -14.20 -4.68
#